data_AF-A0A956AX12-F1
#
_entry.id   AF-A0A956AX12-F1
#
_cell.length_a   1.000
_cell.length_b   1.000
_cell.length_c   1.000
_cell.angle_alpha   90.00
_cell.angle_beta   90.00
_cell.angle_gamma   90.00
#
_symmetry.space_group_name_H-M   'P 1'
#
loop_
_entity.id
_entity.type
_entity.pdbx_description
1 polymer ?
#
loop_
_entity_poly.entity_id
_entity_poly.type
_entity_poly.pdbx_seq_one_letter_code
_entity_poly.pdbx_strand_id
1 'polypeptide(L)'
;MLRTRDFALAALTLGVGLAAGGCKNIEEGQASPGAVGSACAEGADCTQVQEPTCLKMPGGYCSAGCLGGLFDCDDQSICEELGDQAYYCLDGCLTENGNADCRDDYRCSARPEIFNLSGEVGVCVPKCEADGDCETGRRCDTGTGDCVPRGERKTGEGCSGNAQCNGGLCLQSDTFRGGYCSSQCGNQNAGCEAGSHCATLEGAAVCLSSCQADGDCRGDEGYKCRQIGTTTDANGDVRAVNVCVPRCQNDSECDDGFSCNPQTGDCEEGAGDPNPAGAFCTADADCADGACLTGARYPNGLCAPPCDGGCPAGTACGNTPAGQRCVVECGADLDCRPGYVCADGGCTARCQSDDECPGEQRCSGTTGRCFEAASGASESELVDIADGVAVSGTLSEELSLTIDESVVGFAVLAQGSGSDLMIVGQMKDPSGRTIYDFQDPFGSEARFFPSADFITQYVPSSPRSAPQAGTYKFRLIKDGGRANIKVQALLKRSDGAPEGGVLDVNFFFADAPLNARSAPNDQAFQQAVDTMRQVYASQGIQLGEVSYCDLGGDNARRYGVIDSVDGPNSELSQMFALSGRAGDLGCNPGRALNFFMVNEIVGGRAGYIILGISGGIPGPPGLQGTSRSGVAVTMSGYSRNPTQLGQTMAHEGGHYLGLFHTTEAEGTAFDPLPETPECASRNDSNNDGIVDYRECGGGKGSENLMFWAAGDNAEQVTGDQGFVVSRNPAVQ
;
A
#
# COMPACT_ATOMS: atom_id res chain seq x y z
N MET A 1 -9.76 -11.13 -20.02
CA MET A 1 -10.88 -11.11 -19.07
C MET A 1 -10.35 -11.79 -17.82
N LEU A 2 -9.60 -11.02 -17.04
CA LEU A 2 -8.78 -11.50 -15.92
C LEU A 2 -9.34 -10.82 -14.68
N ARG A 3 -9.76 -11.63 -13.70
CA ARG A 3 -10.27 -11.20 -12.41
C ARG A 3 -9.11 -11.26 -11.42
N THR A 4 -8.85 -10.13 -10.78
CA THR A 4 -7.94 -9.94 -9.65
C THR A 4 -8.74 -10.04 -8.34
N ARG A 5 -8.53 -11.12 -7.60
CA ARG A 5 -8.75 -11.20 -6.16
C ARG A 5 -7.65 -12.11 -5.64
N ASP A 6 -6.79 -11.54 -4.80
CA ASP A 6 -6.20 -12.16 -3.62
C ASP A 6 -4.99 -11.33 -3.21
N PHE A 7 -5.09 -10.62 -2.09
CA PHE A 7 -4.03 -10.50 -1.10
C PHE A 7 -4.59 -10.11 0.26
N ALA A 8 -4.52 -11.08 1.19
CA ALA A 8 -3.90 -10.99 2.51
C ALA A 8 -4.67 -11.84 3.54
N LEU A 9 -4.17 -13.05 3.81
CA LEU A 9 -4.31 -13.66 5.14
C LEU A 9 -3.17 -14.65 5.39
N ALA A 10 -2.06 -14.17 5.96
CA ALA A 10 -0.98 -15.02 6.45
C ALA A 10 -0.69 -14.75 7.94
N ALA A 11 -1.24 -15.64 8.77
CA ALA A 11 -0.71 -16.17 10.04
C ALA A 11 -0.91 -15.42 11.38
N LEU A 12 -1.42 -16.17 12.37
CA LEU A 12 -0.75 -16.47 13.65
C LEU A 12 -1.49 -17.65 14.32
N THR A 13 -0.85 -18.76 14.67
CA THR A 13 -0.17 -18.94 15.97
C THR A 13 0.38 -20.38 16.07
N LEU A 14 1.50 -20.59 16.78
CA LEU A 14 1.64 -21.77 17.67
C LEU A 14 2.86 -21.69 18.60
N GLY A 15 2.57 -21.81 19.90
CA GLY A 15 3.52 -22.18 20.94
C GLY A 15 3.27 -23.62 21.43
N VAL A 16 4.20 -24.50 21.07
CA VAL A 16 4.65 -25.75 21.73
C VAL A 16 3.62 -26.85 22.03
N GLY A 17 3.66 -27.86 21.15
CA GLY A 17 3.35 -29.26 21.44
C GLY A 17 3.96 -30.16 20.37
N LEU A 18 5.08 -30.83 20.67
CA LEU A 18 5.70 -31.83 19.79
C LEU A 18 4.72 -32.97 19.46
N ALA A 19 4.25 -33.06 18.21
CA ALA A 19 3.77 -34.28 17.57
C ALA A 19 3.79 -34.14 16.03
N ALA A 20 4.64 -34.95 15.37
CA ALA A 20 4.65 -35.38 13.95
C ALA A 20 4.09 -34.44 12.85
N GLY A 21 4.96 -33.99 11.94
CA GLY A 21 4.56 -33.36 10.68
C GLY A 21 3.68 -34.29 9.82
N GLY A 22 2.60 -33.74 9.27
CA GLY A 22 1.60 -34.47 8.48
C GLY A 22 2.06 -34.80 7.07
N CYS A 23 2.32 -36.07 6.80
CA CYS A 23 2.40 -36.60 5.44
C CYS A 23 1.00 -37.04 4.99
N LYS A 24 0.61 -36.70 3.75
CA LYS A 24 -0.56 -37.28 3.05
C LYS A 24 -0.14 -38.55 2.32
N ASN A 25 -1.04 -39.54 2.26
CA ASN A 25 -0.79 -40.82 1.57
C ASN A 25 -1.63 -40.93 0.30
N ILE A 26 -1.48 -40.00 -0.64
CA ILE A 26 -2.21 -40.03 -1.92
C ILE A 26 -1.72 -41.23 -2.73
N GLU A 27 -2.66 -42.07 -3.13
CA GLU A 27 -2.43 -43.25 -3.99
C GLU A 27 -2.72 -42.92 -5.46
N GLU A 28 -2.14 -43.69 -6.37
CA GLU A 28 -2.37 -43.55 -7.82
C GLU A 28 -3.81 -43.95 -8.20
N GLY A 29 -4.42 -43.17 -9.10
CA GLY A 29 -5.72 -43.45 -9.70
C GLY A 29 -6.84 -42.50 -9.29
N GLN A 30 -7.91 -42.52 -10.10
CA GLN A 30 -9.08 -41.65 -9.91
C GLN A 30 -9.90 -42.03 -8.66
N ALA A 31 -10.51 -41.01 -8.05
CA ALA A 31 -11.49 -41.18 -6.96
C ALA A 31 -12.51 -42.31 -7.20
N SER A 32 -12.66 -43.16 -6.18
CA SER A 32 -13.70 -44.18 -6.16
C SER A 32 -15.11 -43.57 -6.15
N PRO A 33 -16.15 -44.25 -6.69
CA PRO A 33 -17.51 -43.73 -6.68
C PRO A 33 -18.01 -43.35 -5.29
N GLY A 34 -18.47 -42.11 -5.13
CA GLY A 34 -18.97 -41.55 -3.87
C GLY A 34 -17.90 -40.98 -2.94
N ALA A 35 -16.60 -41.06 -3.29
CA ALA A 35 -15.51 -40.41 -2.58
C ALA A 35 -15.30 -38.96 -3.04
N VAL A 36 -14.45 -38.20 -2.34
CA VAL A 36 -13.99 -36.87 -2.76
C VAL A 36 -13.43 -36.97 -4.19
N GLY A 37 -13.81 -36.08 -5.10
CA GLY A 37 -13.42 -36.16 -6.52
C GLY A 37 -14.43 -36.84 -7.47
N SER A 38 -15.28 -37.71 -6.93
CA SER A 38 -16.24 -38.45 -7.75
C SER A 38 -17.41 -37.59 -8.24
N ALA A 39 -18.09 -38.05 -9.31
CA ALA A 39 -19.22 -37.32 -9.91
C ALA A 39 -20.47 -37.38 -9.02
N CYS A 40 -21.22 -36.28 -8.96
CA CYS A 40 -22.47 -36.19 -8.20
C CYS A 40 -23.46 -35.24 -8.88
N ALA A 41 -24.75 -35.46 -8.63
CA ALA A 41 -25.81 -34.51 -8.94
C ALA A 41 -26.28 -33.78 -7.68
N GLU A 42 -26.22 -34.44 -6.52
CA GLU A 42 -26.56 -33.91 -5.21
C GLU A 42 -25.67 -34.51 -4.11
N GLY A 43 -25.67 -33.92 -2.92
CA GLY A 43 -24.80 -34.38 -1.82
C GLY A 43 -25.03 -35.85 -1.41
N ALA A 44 -26.22 -36.40 -1.67
CA ALA A 44 -26.54 -37.79 -1.37
C ALA A 44 -25.76 -38.81 -2.24
N ASP A 45 -25.20 -38.39 -3.37
CA ASP A 45 -24.38 -39.24 -4.24
C ASP A 45 -22.97 -39.48 -3.66
N CYS A 46 -22.54 -38.66 -2.70
CA CYS A 46 -21.21 -38.69 -2.09
C CYS A 46 -21.17 -39.61 -0.88
N THR A 47 -21.43 -40.90 -1.12
CA THR A 47 -21.67 -41.90 -0.07
C THR A 47 -20.48 -42.21 0.83
N GLN A 48 -19.27 -41.77 0.47
CA GLN A 48 -18.04 -41.99 1.24
C GLN A 48 -17.52 -40.71 1.92
N VAL A 49 -18.23 -39.58 1.75
CA VAL A 49 -17.84 -38.28 2.29
C VAL A 49 -18.70 -37.94 3.52
N GLN A 50 -18.06 -37.51 4.60
CA GLN A 50 -18.75 -37.05 5.80
C GLN A 50 -19.20 -35.59 5.62
N GLU A 51 -20.47 -35.28 5.93
CA GLU A 51 -21.09 -33.96 5.65
C GLU A 51 -20.96 -33.56 4.16
N PRO A 52 -21.48 -34.38 3.23
CA PRO A 52 -21.17 -34.25 1.82
C PRO A 52 -21.81 -33.02 1.18
N THR A 53 -21.03 -32.35 0.33
CA THR A 53 -21.48 -31.32 -0.59
C THR A 53 -21.15 -31.74 -2.01
N CYS A 54 -22.12 -31.60 -2.92
CA CYS A 54 -21.87 -31.73 -4.35
C CYS A 54 -21.54 -30.36 -4.94
N LEU A 55 -20.27 -30.14 -5.27
CA LEU A 55 -19.81 -28.89 -5.85
C LEU A 55 -20.26 -28.79 -7.31
N LYS A 56 -20.58 -27.56 -7.75
CA LYS A 56 -20.97 -27.25 -9.13
C LYS A 56 -19.77 -27.13 -10.07
N MET A 57 -18.87 -28.09 -10.00
CA MET A 57 -17.72 -28.23 -10.90
C MET A 57 -18.14 -29.09 -12.12
N PRO A 58 -17.33 -29.16 -13.20
CA PRO A 58 -17.65 -29.97 -14.38
C PRO A 58 -18.05 -31.41 -14.02
N GLY A 59 -19.26 -31.81 -14.43
CA GLY A 59 -19.82 -33.14 -14.15
C GLY A 59 -20.16 -33.40 -12.67
N GLY A 60 -20.19 -32.37 -11.83
CA GLY A 60 -20.38 -32.46 -10.38
C GLY A 60 -19.17 -33.07 -9.66
N TYR A 61 -18.92 -32.63 -8.43
CA TYR A 61 -17.74 -33.05 -7.67
C TYR A 61 -18.06 -33.23 -6.19
N CYS A 62 -17.93 -34.46 -5.71
CA CYS A 62 -18.10 -34.79 -4.30
C CYS A 62 -16.99 -34.15 -3.47
N SER A 63 -17.39 -33.46 -2.40
CA SER A 63 -16.48 -32.77 -1.49
C SER A 63 -17.07 -32.67 -0.09
N ALA A 64 -16.23 -32.38 0.91
CA ALA A 64 -16.62 -31.89 2.22
C ALA A 64 -16.09 -30.47 2.42
N GLY A 65 -16.72 -29.68 3.28
CA GLY A 65 -16.14 -28.42 3.74
C GLY A 65 -15.01 -28.68 4.74
N CYS A 66 -13.95 -27.88 4.69
CA CYS A 66 -12.82 -27.95 5.62
C CYS A 66 -12.50 -26.56 6.22
N LEU A 67 -11.55 -26.48 7.15
CA LEU A 67 -11.18 -25.25 7.88
C LEU A 67 -9.78 -24.74 7.50
N GLY A 68 -9.25 -25.17 6.35
CA GLY A 68 -7.92 -24.79 5.84
C GLY A 68 -6.76 -25.61 6.45
N GLY A 69 -7.04 -26.61 7.29
CA GLY A 69 -6.03 -27.48 7.89
C GLY A 69 -5.66 -28.67 7.00
N LEU A 70 -4.38 -29.06 7.02
CA LEU A 70 -3.86 -30.21 6.24
C LEU A 70 -4.55 -31.54 6.59
N PHE A 71 -5.17 -31.68 7.76
CA PHE A 71 -5.84 -32.91 8.24
C PHE A 71 -7.36 -32.87 8.21
N ASP A 72 -7.95 -31.80 7.65
CA ASP A 72 -9.40 -31.64 7.64
C ASP A 72 -10.09 -32.54 6.60
N CYS A 73 -9.30 -33.03 5.65
CA CYS A 73 -9.71 -33.90 4.56
C CYS A 73 -9.10 -35.29 4.74
N ASP A 74 -9.70 -36.31 4.11
CA ASP A 74 -9.18 -37.67 4.15
C ASP A 74 -7.76 -37.78 3.56
N ASP A 75 -7.09 -38.92 3.73
CA ASP A 75 -5.69 -39.09 3.32
C ASP A 75 -5.48 -39.03 1.79
N GLN A 76 -6.56 -39.15 1.00
CA GLN A 76 -6.55 -39.04 -0.45
C GLN A 76 -6.90 -37.64 -0.95
N SER A 77 -7.26 -36.71 -0.05
CA SER A 77 -7.71 -35.37 -0.41
C SER A 77 -7.01 -34.28 0.38
N ILE A 78 -7.00 -33.10 -0.23
CA ILE A 78 -6.32 -31.90 0.27
C ILE A 78 -7.36 -30.80 0.42
N CYS A 79 -7.29 -30.08 1.53
CA CYS A 79 -8.16 -28.95 1.78
C CYS A 79 -7.71 -27.75 0.94
N GLU A 80 -8.53 -27.34 0.00
CA GLU A 80 -8.22 -26.29 -0.97
C GLU A 80 -9.28 -25.19 -0.93
N GLU A 81 -8.84 -23.97 -1.17
CA GLU A 81 -9.74 -22.83 -1.28
C GLU A 81 -10.38 -22.79 -2.68
N LEU A 82 -11.71 -22.72 -2.74
CA LEU A 82 -12.44 -22.57 -3.99
C LEU A 82 -13.31 -21.31 -3.97
N GLY A 83 -12.94 -20.30 -4.76
CA GLY A 83 -13.78 -19.12 -4.99
C GLY A 83 -13.96 -18.23 -3.75
N ASP A 84 -15.20 -17.98 -3.32
CA ASP A 84 -15.59 -16.99 -2.29
C ASP A 84 -15.16 -17.35 -0.83
N GLN A 85 -13.91 -17.75 -0.61
CA GLN A 85 -13.32 -18.12 0.70
C GLN A 85 -13.92 -19.35 1.39
N ALA A 86 -14.50 -20.27 0.62
CA ALA A 86 -14.97 -21.55 1.14
C ALA A 86 -13.92 -22.65 0.86
N TYR A 87 -13.47 -23.33 1.92
CA TYR A 87 -12.50 -24.41 1.83
C TYR A 87 -13.20 -25.75 1.63
N TYR A 88 -12.71 -26.52 0.67
CA TYR A 88 -13.27 -27.80 0.26
C TYR A 88 -12.18 -28.85 0.06
N CYS A 89 -12.49 -30.10 0.39
CA CYS A 89 -11.60 -31.21 0.11
C CYS A 89 -11.60 -31.52 -1.39
N LEU A 90 -10.43 -31.40 -2.02
CA LEU A 90 -10.18 -31.83 -3.40
C LEU A 90 -9.38 -33.12 -3.43
N ASP A 91 -9.72 -33.97 -4.39
CA ASP A 91 -9.04 -35.23 -4.71
C ASP A 91 -7.57 -34.96 -5.02
N GLY A 92 -6.69 -35.71 -4.37
CA GLY A 92 -5.26 -35.64 -4.56
C GLY A 92 -4.82 -36.32 -5.85
N CYS A 93 -3.65 -35.94 -6.35
CA CYS A 93 -3.03 -36.59 -7.50
C CYS A 93 -1.51 -36.63 -7.36
N LEU A 94 -0.85 -37.55 -8.06
CA LEU A 94 0.60 -37.60 -8.17
C LEU A 94 1.04 -36.84 -9.43
N THR A 95 1.88 -35.82 -9.29
CA THR A 95 2.24 -34.95 -10.43
C THR A 95 3.05 -35.68 -11.49
N GLU A 96 3.75 -36.76 -11.11
CA GLU A 96 4.49 -37.62 -12.04
C GLU A 96 3.59 -38.38 -13.03
N ASN A 97 2.32 -38.60 -12.68
CA ASN A 97 1.32 -39.24 -13.53
C ASN A 97 0.57 -38.24 -14.41
N GLY A 98 0.92 -36.95 -14.33
CA GLY A 98 0.21 -35.87 -15.01
C GLY A 98 -1.27 -35.86 -14.61
N ASN A 99 -2.16 -35.85 -15.60
CA ASN A 99 -3.62 -35.79 -15.35
C ASN A 99 -4.28 -37.16 -15.19
N ALA A 100 -3.53 -38.26 -15.20
CA ALA A 100 -4.10 -39.61 -15.21
C ALA A 100 -4.85 -39.95 -13.90
N ASP A 101 -4.43 -39.35 -12.78
CA ASP A 101 -5.07 -39.52 -11.48
C ASP A 101 -6.36 -38.70 -11.36
N CYS A 102 -6.58 -37.73 -12.25
CA CYS A 102 -7.78 -36.89 -12.25
C CYS A 102 -8.82 -37.39 -13.26
N ARG A 103 -10.09 -37.07 -13.01
CA ARG A 103 -11.16 -37.25 -14.00
C ARG A 103 -10.87 -36.48 -15.29
N ASP A 104 -11.43 -36.94 -16.41
CA ASP A 104 -11.13 -36.37 -17.74
C ASP A 104 -11.36 -34.84 -17.88
N ASP A 105 -12.29 -34.27 -17.12
CA ASP A 105 -12.57 -32.82 -17.11
C ASP A 105 -11.64 -32.02 -16.18
N TYR A 106 -10.70 -32.70 -15.53
CA TYR A 106 -9.83 -32.21 -14.47
C TYR A 106 -8.36 -32.46 -14.82
N ARG A 107 -7.48 -31.74 -14.14
CA ARG A 107 -6.03 -31.81 -14.27
C ARG A 107 -5.37 -31.84 -12.90
N CYS A 108 -4.16 -32.38 -12.84
CA CYS A 108 -3.37 -32.37 -11.62
C CYS A 108 -2.62 -31.03 -11.50
N SER A 109 -2.94 -30.26 -10.47
CA SER A 109 -2.26 -29.01 -10.14
C SER A 109 -1.29 -29.24 -8.98
N ALA A 110 0.01 -29.03 -9.20
CA ALA A 110 1.05 -29.27 -8.20
C ALA A 110 0.87 -28.43 -6.91
N ARG A 111 1.26 -29.04 -5.78
CA ARG A 111 1.27 -28.45 -4.43
C ARG A 111 2.62 -28.74 -3.77
N PRO A 112 3.70 -28.03 -4.17
CA PRO A 112 5.08 -28.31 -3.72
C PRO A 112 5.28 -28.16 -2.20
N GLU A 113 4.35 -27.52 -1.50
CA GLU A 113 4.30 -27.36 -0.05
C GLU A 113 3.76 -28.59 0.71
N ILE A 114 3.20 -29.59 0.00
CA ILE A 114 2.61 -30.79 0.61
C ILE A 114 3.56 -31.99 0.45
N PHE A 115 3.86 -32.64 1.57
CA PHE A 115 4.75 -33.80 1.61
C PHE A 115 3.98 -35.13 1.50
N ASN A 116 4.33 -35.93 0.50
CA ASN A 116 3.95 -37.35 0.36
C ASN A 116 5.22 -38.20 0.32
N LEU A 117 5.17 -39.41 0.91
CA LEU A 117 6.28 -40.37 0.89
C LEU A 117 6.55 -40.96 -0.50
N SER A 118 5.58 -40.83 -1.42
CA SER A 118 5.60 -41.47 -2.75
C SER A 118 5.98 -40.56 -3.91
N GLY A 119 6.04 -39.24 -3.74
CA GLY A 119 6.36 -38.30 -4.83
C GLY A 119 5.82 -36.89 -4.59
N GLU A 120 5.98 -36.00 -5.58
CA GLU A 120 5.34 -34.68 -5.56
C GLU A 120 3.83 -34.84 -5.82
N VAL A 121 3.03 -34.15 -5.01
CA VAL A 121 1.57 -34.26 -5.03
C VAL A 121 0.94 -32.99 -5.54
N GLY A 122 -0.28 -33.14 -6.04
CA GLY A 122 -1.14 -32.06 -6.45
C GLY A 122 -2.59 -32.34 -6.09
N VAL A 123 -3.47 -31.48 -6.60
CA VAL A 123 -4.93 -31.59 -6.47
C VAL A 123 -5.60 -31.58 -7.83
N CYS A 124 -6.69 -32.34 -7.95
CA CYS A 124 -7.49 -32.41 -9.15
C CYS A 124 -8.43 -31.20 -9.26
N VAL A 125 -8.05 -30.26 -10.12
CA VAL A 125 -8.81 -29.04 -10.44
C VAL A 125 -9.37 -29.10 -11.86
N PRO A 126 -10.42 -28.34 -12.20
CA PRO A 126 -10.92 -28.30 -13.58
C PRO A 126 -9.83 -27.93 -14.58
N LYS A 127 -9.90 -28.52 -15.77
CA LYS A 127 -9.08 -28.09 -16.91
C LYS A 127 -9.33 -26.61 -17.22
N CYS A 128 -8.29 -25.90 -17.67
CA CYS A 128 -8.46 -24.51 -18.09
C CYS A 128 -9.15 -24.44 -19.45
N GLU A 129 -9.90 -23.36 -19.64
CA GLU A 129 -10.51 -22.98 -20.91
C GLU A 129 -9.95 -21.65 -21.43
N ALA A 130 -9.34 -20.84 -20.55
CA ALA A 130 -8.67 -19.59 -20.86
C ALA A 130 -7.47 -19.33 -19.92
N ASP A 131 -6.59 -18.41 -20.32
CA ASP A 131 -5.43 -17.99 -19.50
C ASP A 131 -5.78 -17.54 -18.08
N GLY A 132 -7.01 -17.04 -17.88
CA GLY A 132 -7.48 -16.62 -16.56
C GLY A 132 -7.77 -17.77 -15.59
N ASP A 133 -7.79 -19.01 -16.08
CA ASP A 133 -7.98 -20.22 -15.28
C ASP A 133 -6.64 -20.83 -14.84
N CYS A 134 -5.53 -20.11 -15.03
CA CYS A 134 -4.17 -20.50 -14.71
C CYS A 134 -3.54 -19.58 -13.69
N GLU A 135 -2.64 -20.10 -12.86
CA GLU A 135 -1.85 -19.29 -11.94
C GLU A 135 -0.98 -18.25 -12.67
N THR A 136 -0.63 -17.17 -11.96
CA THR A 136 0.19 -16.07 -12.47
C THR A 136 1.48 -16.59 -13.10
N GLY A 137 1.75 -16.19 -14.36
CA GLY A 137 2.90 -16.67 -15.13
C GLY A 137 2.62 -17.88 -16.02
N ARG A 138 1.39 -18.41 -16.05
CA ARG A 138 0.99 -19.48 -16.98
C ARG A 138 -0.08 -19.02 -17.95
N ARG A 139 -0.27 -19.81 -19.00
CA ARG A 139 -1.33 -19.65 -20.00
C ARG A 139 -2.04 -20.97 -20.20
N CYS A 140 -3.27 -20.92 -20.69
CA CYS A 140 -4.00 -22.15 -20.93
C CYS A 140 -3.63 -22.75 -22.28
N ASP A 141 -3.19 -24.02 -22.28
CA ASP A 141 -3.23 -24.84 -23.50
C ASP A 141 -4.66 -25.37 -23.69
N THR A 142 -5.46 -24.62 -24.44
CA THR A 142 -6.86 -24.99 -24.74
C THR A 142 -7.02 -26.35 -25.45
N GLY A 143 -5.93 -26.94 -25.98
CA GLY A 143 -5.95 -28.27 -26.59
C GLY A 143 -5.88 -29.41 -25.59
N THR A 144 -5.17 -29.22 -24.48
CA THR A 144 -5.01 -30.25 -23.43
C THR A 144 -5.78 -29.92 -22.14
N GLY A 145 -6.09 -28.63 -21.92
CA GLY A 145 -6.67 -28.10 -20.69
C GLY A 145 -5.64 -27.80 -19.60
N ASP A 146 -4.34 -27.77 -19.94
CA ASP A 146 -3.24 -27.59 -18.99
C ASP A 146 -2.76 -26.14 -18.90
N CYS A 147 -2.27 -25.75 -17.72
CA CYS A 147 -1.57 -24.49 -17.55
C CYS A 147 -0.09 -24.64 -17.89
N VAL A 148 0.29 -24.10 -19.04
CA VAL A 148 1.65 -24.18 -19.58
C VAL A 148 2.39 -22.83 -19.43
N PRO A 149 3.72 -22.83 -19.48
CA PRO A 149 4.54 -21.61 -19.58
C PRO A 149 4.01 -20.59 -20.59
N ARG A 150 4.00 -19.30 -20.21
CA ARG A 150 3.51 -18.21 -21.08
C ARG A 150 4.46 -17.91 -22.24
N GLY A 151 5.76 -18.03 -22.00
CA GLY A 151 6.86 -17.87 -22.95
C GLY A 151 7.90 -18.98 -22.81
N GLU A 152 8.92 -18.97 -23.67
CA GLU A 152 9.95 -20.02 -23.72
C GLU A 152 11.19 -19.69 -22.85
N ARG A 153 11.33 -18.43 -22.40
CA ARG A 153 12.52 -17.97 -21.68
C ARG A 153 12.33 -18.00 -20.17
N LYS A 154 13.31 -18.55 -19.46
CA LYS A 154 13.27 -18.72 -17.99
C LYS A 154 13.57 -17.42 -17.25
N THR A 155 13.26 -17.39 -15.95
CA THR A 155 13.73 -16.31 -15.06
C THR A 155 15.25 -16.13 -15.19
N GLY A 156 15.71 -14.89 -15.41
CA GLY A 156 17.13 -14.56 -15.59
C GLY A 156 17.59 -14.40 -17.04
N GLU A 157 16.86 -14.93 -18.02
CA GLU A 157 17.22 -14.81 -19.43
C GLU A 157 16.91 -13.41 -19.99
N GLY A 158 17.64 -13.02 -21.04
CA GLY A 158 17.40 -11.75 -21.74
C GLY A 158 16.02 -11.69 -22.38
N CYS A 159 15.45 -10.50 -22.54
CA CYS A 159 14.14 -10.35 -23.17
C CYS A 159 13.93 -8.97 -23.81
N SER A 160 13.07 -8.95 -24.83
CA SER A 160 12.65 -7.75 -25.54
C SER A 160 11.17 -7.41 -25.30
N GLY A 161 10.43 -8.26 -24.57
CA GLY A 161 9.07 -8.01 -24.14
C GLY A 161 8.45 -9.18 -23.38
N ASN A 162 7.38 -8.92 -22.64
CA ASN A 162 6.73 -9.83 -21.70
C ASN A 162 6.33 -11.20 -22.29
N ALA A 163 5.97 -11.26 -23.56
CA ALA A 163 5.54 -12.50 -24.23
C ALA A 163 6.65 -13.55 -24.39
N GLN A 164 7.92 -13.15 -24.25
CA GLN A 164 9.06 -14.06 -24.35
C GLN A 164 9.31 -14.82 -23.04
N CYS A 165 8.86 -14.26 -21.92
CA CYS A 165 9.20 -14.73 -20.59
C CYS A 165 8.17 -15.71 -20.05
N ASN A 166 8.66 -16.79 -19.45
CA ASN A 166 7.86 -17.78 -18.75
C ASN A 166 7.00 -17.11 -17.67
N GLY A 167 7.63 -16.33 -16.77
CA GLY A 167 6.95 -15.55 -15.74
C GLY A 167 6.12 -14.35 -16.24
N GLY A 168 6.07 -14.12 -17.55
CA GLY A 168 5.23 -13.08 -18.16
C GLY A 168 5.68 -11.64 -17.92
N LEU A 169 6.80 -11.42 -17.25
CA LEU A 169 7.39 -10.10 -17.01
C LEU A 169 8.78 -10.01 -17.63
N CYS A 170 8.99 -8.98 -18.44
CA CYS A 170 10.30 -8.61 -18.96
C CYS A 170 10.70 -7.28 -18.34
N LEU A 171 11.67 -7.32 -17.42
CA LEU A 171 12.22 -6.11 -16.82
C LEU A 171 13.13 -5.44 -17.85
N GLN A 172 12.79 -4.20 -18.21
CA GLN A 172 13.52 -3.40 -19.20
C GLN A 172 13.80 -2.02 -18.62
N SER A 173 15.07 -1.74 -18.35
CA SER A 173 15.55 -0.42 -17.94
C SER A 173 17.04 -0.29 -18.31
N ASP A 174 17.62 0.89 -18.10
CA ASP A 174 19.07 1.09 -18.25
C ASP A 174 19.88 0.23 -17.26
N THR A 175 19.27 -0.15 -16.13
CA THR A 175 19.79 -1.10 -15.13
C THR A 175 19.66 -2.56 -15.60
N PHE A 176 18.51 -2.93 -16.19
CA PHE A 176 18.26 -4.28 -16.72
C PHE A 176 18.64 -4.43 -18.20
N ARG A 177 19.95 -4.30 -18.47
CA ARG A 177 20.51 -4.34 -19.82
C ARG A 177 20.29 -5.70 -20.49
N GLY A 178 19.84 -5.68 -21.75
CA GLY A 178 19.46 -6.91 -22.48
C GLY A 178 18.10 -7.50 -22.07
N GLY A 179 17.39 -6.81 -21.17
CA GLY A 179 16.14 -7.25 -20.54
C GLY A 179 16.36 -8.41 -19.58
N TYR A 180 15.42 -8.65 -18.68
CA TYR A 180 15.48 -9.76 -17.73
C TYR A 180 14.10 -10.38 -17.54
N CYS A 181 13.94 -11.64 -17.97
CA CYS A 181 12.73 -12.38 -17.73
C CYS A 181 12.56 -12.65 -16.23
N SER A 182 11.38 -12.36 -15.73
CA SER A 182 11.01 -12.47 -14.33
C SER A 182 9.51 -12.75 -14.20
N SER A 183 9.02 -12.79 -12.97
CA SER A 183 7.62 -12.75 -12.56
C SER A 183 7.51 -11.91 -11.28
N GLN A 184 6.33 -11.37 -11.01
CA GLN A 184 6.05 -10.75 -9.70
C GLN A 184 5.91 -11.85 -8.64
N CYS A 185 6.43 -11.60 -7.44
CA CYS A 185 6.45 -12.60 -6.36
C CYS A 185 6.09 -12.04 -4.97
N GLY A 186 5.78 -10.75 -4.88
CA GLY A 186 5.38 -10.11 -3.63
C GLY A 186 4.01 -10.59 -3.22
N ASN A 187 3.98 -11.59 -2.34
CA ASN A 187 3.09 -11.70 -1.16
C ASN A 187 2.95 -13.15 -0.66
N GLN A 188 3.61 -14.13 -1.28
CA GLN A 188 3.93 -15.41 -0.65
C GLN A 188 5.27 -15.85 -1.24
N ASN A 189 6.17 -16.40 -0.43
CA ASN A 189 7.45 -16.96 -0.90
C ASN A 189 7.30 -18.20 -1.84
N ALA A 190 6.15 -18.39 -2.50
CA ALA A 190 5.87 -19.48 -3.41
C ALA A 190 5.30 -18.93 -4.74
N GLY A 191 6.12 -18.93 -5.79
CA GLY A 191 5.71 -18.49 -7.13
C GLY A 191 6.85 -18.25 -8.12
N CYS A 192 8.09 -18.18 -7.63
CA CYS A 192 9.25 -18.10 -8.51
C CYS A 192 9.54 -19.45 -9.18
N GLU A 193 9.94 -19.40 -10.46
CA GLU A 193 10.37 -20.59 -11.20
C GLU A 193 11.50 -21.30 -10.44
N ALA A 194 11.54 -22.64 -10.50
CA ALA A 194 12.62 -23.41 -9.89
C ALA A 194 14.00 -22.88 -10.31
N GLY A 195 14.86 -22.60 -9.34
CA GLY A 195 16.15 -21.94 -9.56
C GLY A 195 16.07 -20.41 -9.57
N SER A 196 15.01 -19.81 -9.02
CA SER A 196 14.93 -18.38 -8.74
C SER A 196 14.33 -18.10 -7.36
N HIS A 197 14.62 -16.92 -6.81
CA HIS A 197 14.10 -16.47 -5.52
C HIS A 197 13.41 -15.12 -5.67
N CYS A 198 12.42 -14.89 -4.81
CA CYS A 198 11.78 -13.59 -4.72
C CYS A 198 12.74 -12.59 -4.09
N ALA A 199 12.87 -11.43 -4.71
CA ALA A 199 13.70 -10.34 -4.22
C ALA A 199 13.02 -9.01 -4.49
N THR A 200 13.10 -8.09 -3.54
CA THR A 200 12.64 -6.72 -3.73
C THR A 200 13.72 -5.91 -4.43
N LEU A 201 13.37 -5.27 -5.54
CA LEU A 201 14.21 -4.32 -6.24
C LEU A 201 13.38 -3.08 -6.56
N GLU A 202 13.88 -1.89 -6.20
CA GLU A 202 13.22 -0.60 -6.48
C GLU A 202 11.74 -0.59 -6.00
N GLY A 203 11.45 -1.21 -4.85
CA GLY A 203 10.09 -1.27 -4.29
C GLY A 203 9.17 -2.34 -4.90
N ALA A 204 9.61 -3.11 -5.91
CA ALA A 204 8.85 -4.20 -6.50
C ALA A 204 9.46 -5.58 -6.19
N ALA A 205 8.63 -6.52 -5.72
CA ALA A 205 9.03 -7.90 -5.47
C ALA A 205 8.97 -8.73 -6.76
N VAL A 206 10.14 -9.12 -7.27
CA VAL A 206 10.32 -9.81 -8.54
C VAL A 206 11.20 -11.06 -8.39
N CYS A 207 10.98 -12.07 -9.22
CA CYS A 207 11.79 -13.28 -9.21
C CYS A 207 13.14 -13.04 -9.89
N LEU A 208 14.22 -13.30 -9.15
CA LEU A 208 15.58 -13.23 -9.67
C LEU A 208 16.22 -14.63 -9.64
N SER A 209 16.91 -14.97 -10.73
CA SER A 209 17.62 -16.25 -10.89
C SER A 209 18.59 -16.46 -9.73
N SER A 210 18.55 -17.64 -9.12
CA SER A 210 19.49 -18.03 -8.07
C SER A 210 20.90 -18.17 -8.64
N CYS A 211 21.90 -17.96 -7.81
CA CYS A 211 23.30 -18.10 -8.18
C CYS A 211 24.16 -18.60 -7.02
N GLN A 212 25.38 -19.04 -7.31
CA GLN A 212 26.41 -19.39 -6.32
C GLN A 212 27.67 -18.54 -6.51
N ALA A 213 27.95 -18.14 -7.74
CA ALA A 213 29.02 -17.22 -8.10
C ALA A 213 28.62 -16.33 -9.28
N ASP A 214 29.38 -15.26 -9.52
CA ASP A 214 29.14 -14.31 -10.62
C ASP A 214 29.06 -14.98 -12.01
N GLY A 215 29.75 -16.10 -12.20
CA GLY A 215 29.72 -16.87 -13.44
C GLY A 215 28.39 -17.57 -13.73
N ASP A 216 27.52 -17.68 -12.73
CA ASP A 216 26.16 -18.20 -12.91
C ASP A 216 25.20 -17.12 -13.45
N CYS A 217 25.64 -15.86 -13.45
CA CYS A 217 24.88 -14.72 -13.93
C CYS A 217 25.35 -14.27 -15.31
N ARG A 218 24.54 -13.45 -16.00
CA ARG A 218 24.88 -12.83 -17.29
C ARG A 218 25.97 -11.75 -17.13
N GLY A 219 27.20 -12.17 -16.82
CA GLY A 219 28.31 -11.29 -16.51
C GLY A 219 28.66 -10.30 -17.62
N ASP A 220 28.69 -10.77 -18.87
CA ASP A 220 28.98 -9.95 -20.05
C ASP A 220 27.90 -8.88 -20.34
N GLU A 221 26.70 -9.07 -19.80
CA GLU A 221 25.57 -8.12 -19.90
C GLU A 221 25.42 -7.27 -18.63
N GLY A 222 26.36 -7.40 -17.69
CA GLY A 222 26.41 -6.59 -16.48
C GLY A 222 25.65 -7.15 -15.29
N TYR A 223 25.50 -8.48 -15.14
CA TYR A 223 24.88 -9.10 -13.96
C TYR A 223 25.89 -9.83 -13.09
N LYS A 224 25.64 -9.87 -11.78
CA LYS A 224 26.48 -10.55 -10.78
C LYS A 224 25.67 -11.29 -9.74
N CYS A 225 26.34 -12.15 -8.99
CA CYS A 225 25.71 -12.89 -7.92
C CYS A 225 25.77 -12.10 -6.61
N ARG A 226 24.61 -11.84 -5.99
CA ARG A 226 24.52 -11.10 -4.73
C ARG A 226 23.71 -11.88 -3.71
N GLN A 227 24.22 -11.96 -2.48
CA GLN A 227 23.48 -12.50 -1.35
C GLN A 227 22.38 -11.51 -0.95
N ILE A 228 21.14 -11.98 -0.92
CA ILE A 228 19.96 -11.17 -0.56
C ILE A 228 19.31 -11.62 0.75
N GLY A 229 19.74 -12.74 1.31
CA GLY A 229 19.21 -13.25 2.57
C GLY A 229 19.81 -14.59 2.94
N THR A 230 19.14 -15.29 3.85
CA THR A 230 19.46 -16.66 4.24
C THR A 230 18.20 -17.48 4.43
N THR A 231 18.20 -18.76 4.04
CA THR A 231 17.16 -19.72 4.42
C THR A 231 17.70 -20.70 5.44
N THR A 232 16.83 -21.28 6.24
CA THR A 232 17.18 -22.44 7.08
C THR A 232 16.67 -23.70 6.40
N ASP A 233 17.54 -24.67 6.14
CA ASP A 233 17.10 -25.95 5.58
C ASP A 233 16.45 -26.83 6.65
N ALA A 234 15.86 -27.95 6.23
CA ALA A 234 15.12 -28.87 7.10
C ALA A 234 15.97 -29.48 8.24
N ASN A 235 17.30 -29.36 8.19
CA ASN A 235 18.21 -29.82 9.24
C ASN A 235 18.57 -28.73 10.25
N GLY A 236 18.07 -27.50 10.04
CA GLY A 236 18.43 -26.33 10.85
C GLY A 236 19.70 -25.61 10.35
N ASP A 237 20.23 -25.97 9.18
CA ASP A 237 21.43 -25.33 8.64
C ASP A 237 21.05 -24.04 7.89
N VAL A 238 21.72 -22.93 8.24
CA VAL A 238 21.52 -21.64 7.58
C VAL A 238 22.30 -21.62 6.26
N ARG A 239 21.60 -21.37 5.16
CA ARG A 239 22.14 -21.26 3.80
C ARG A 239 21.94 -19.85 3.26
N ALA A 240 22.94 -19.32 2.58
CA ALA A 240 22.83 -18.05 1.88
C ALA A 240 21.87 -18.17 0.68
N VAL A 241 20.98 -17.19 0.55
CA VAL A 241 20.18 -16.98 -0.67
C VAL A 241 20.91 -15.97 -1.53
N ASN A 242 21.39 -16.41 -2.68
CA ASN A 242 22.02 -15.51 -3.64
C ASN A 242 21.23 -15.49 -4.94
N VAL A 243 21.12 -14.31 -5.53
CA VAL A 243 20.44 -14.08 -6.80
C VAL A 243 21.25 -13.20 -7.75
N CYS A 244 20.97 -13.32 -9.04
CA CYS A 244 21.58 -12.53 -10.09
C CYS A 244 20.96 -11.13 -10.16
N VAL A 245 21.76 -10.11 -9.85
CA VAL A 245 21.37 -8.69 -9.86
C VAL A 245 22.23 -7.90 -10.87
N PRO A 246 21.75 -6.78 -11.40
CA PRO A 246 22.57 -5.86 -12.19
C PRO A 246 23.79 -5.33 -11.40
N ARG A 247 24.89 -5.09 -12.11
CA ARG A 247 26.05 -4.31 -11.65
C ARG A 247 25.79 -2.84 -11.92
N CYS A 248 26.07 -2.00 -10.94
CA CYS A 248 26.19 -0.57 -11.20
C CYS A 248 27.41 -0.32 -12.12
N GLN A 249 27.33 0.70 -12.98
CA GLN A 249 28.46 1.18 -13.79
C GLN A 249 28.87 2.61 -13.47
N ASN A 250 28.00 3.37 -12.83
CA ASN A 250 28.20 4.75 -12.43
C ASN A 250 27.26 5.08 -11.27
N ASP A 251 27.53 6.21 -10.61
CA ASP A 251 26.83 6.61 -9.38
C ASP A 251 25.33 6.90 -9.59
N SER A 252 24.90 7.19 -10.82
CA SER A 252 23.47 7.41 -11.10
C SER A 252 22.63 6.12 -11.08
N GLU A 253 23.28 4.96 -11.02
CA GLU A 253 22.65 3.64 -10.89
C GLU A 253 22.58 3.17 -9.42
N CYS A 254 22.95 4.04 -8.47
CA CYS A 254 22.97 3.76 -7.05
C CYS A 254 22.00 4.66 -6.29
N ASP A 255 21.43 4.14 -5.19
CA ASP A 255 20.60 4.92 -4.28
C ASP A 255 21.38 6.08 -3.68
N ASP A 256 20.66 7.15 -3.31
CA ASP A 256 21.25 8.35 -2.71
C ASP A 256 22.12 8.00 -1.49
N GLY A 257 23.40 8.39 -1.54
CA GLY A 257 24.40 8.10 -0.50
C GLY A 257 25.37 6.96 -0.82
N PHE A 258 25.18 6.29 -1.97
CA PHE A 258 26.08 5.24 -2.44
C PHE A 258 26.73 5.64 -3.77
N SER A 259 28.02 5.36 -3.92
CA SER A 259 28.76 5.49 -5.16
C SER A 259 28.98 4.12 -5.78
N CYS A 260 28.92 4.04 -7.10
CA CYS A 260 29.21 2.80 -7.77
C CYS A 260 30.70 2.51 -7.71
N ASN A 261 31.07 1.37 -7.15
CA ASN A 261 32.40 0.83 -7.31
C ASN A 261 32.47 0.08 -8.65
N PRO A 262 33.16 0.61 -9.68
CA PRO A 262 33.16 0.01 -11.01
C PRO A 262 33.96 -1.30 -11.08
N GLN A 263 34.71 -1.65 -10.03
CA GLN A 263 35.47 -2.91 -9.97
C GLN A 263 34.61 -4.06 -9.44
N THR A 264 33.78 -3.80 -8.43
CA THR A 264 32.87 -4.79 -7.81
C THR A 264 31.47 -4.76 -8.42
N GLY A 265 31.09 -3.64 -9.03
CA GLY A 265 29.73 -3.34 -9.49
C GLY A 265 28.75 -3.23 -8.32
N ASP A 266 29.21 -2.85 -7.13
CA ASP A 266 28.40 -2.58 -5.93
C ASP A 266 28.23 -1.07 -5.72
N CYS A 267 27.05 -0.69 -5.23
CA CYS A 267 26.83 0.62 -4.65
C CYS A 267 27.41 0.61 -3.23
N GLU A 268 28.49 1.36 -3.02
CA GLU A 268 29.24 1.44 -1.77
C GLU A 268 29.03 2.81 -1.11
N GLU A 269 28.86 2.83 0.21
CA GLU A 269 28.65 4.07 0.96
C GLU A 269 29.93 4.92 0.96
N GLY A 270 29.85 6.15 0.45
CA GLY A 270 30.87 7.19 0.64
C GLY A 270 32.26 6.95 0.02
N ALA A 271 32.41 6.15 -1.04
CA ALA A 271 33.71 5.86 -1.65
C ALA A 271 33.77 6.27 -3.14
N GLY A 272 34.15 7.53 -3.41
CA GLY A 272 34.30 8.07 -4.77
C GLY A 272 35.05 9.40 -4.81
N ASP A 273 35.38 9.89 -6.01
CA ASP A 273 36.01 11.20 -6.24
C ASP A 273 35.28 12.34 -5.49
N PRO A 274 35.96 13.45 -5.13
CA PRO A 274 35.34 14.55 -4.38
C PRO A 274 34.01 15.00 -4.99
N ASN A 275 32.97 15.02 -4.18
CA ASN A 275 31.59 15.19 -4.59
C ASN A 275 31.29 16.60 -5.12
N PRO A 276 30.42 16.76 -6.14
CA PRO A 276 30.05 18.07 -6.68
C PRO A 276 29.18 18.88 -5.71
N ALA A 277 29.01 20.17 -5.98
CA ALA A 277 28.09 21.03 -5.24
C ALA A 277 26.66 20.46 -5.26
N GLY A 278 26.02 20.36 -4.09
CA GLY A 278 24.73 19.71 -3.87
C GLY A 278 24.79 18.31 -3.26
N ALA A 279 25.95 17.67 -3.29
CA ALA A 279 26.11 16.29 -2.85
C ALA A 279 26.37 16.15 -1.33
N PHE A 280 26.40 14.90 -0.88
CA PHE A 280 26.71 14.51 0.50
C PHE A 280 28.14 14.89 0.89
N CYS A 281 28.33 15.23 2.16
CA CYS A 281 29.68 15.32 2.73
C CYS A 281 29.64 15.16 4.26
N THR A 282 30.74 14.66 4.81
CA THR A 282 31.01 14.66 6.25
C THR A 282 32.14 15.62 6.62
N ALA A 283 33.00 15.95 5.66
CA ALA A 283 34.11 16.87 5.79
C ALA A 283 34.35 17.62 4.48
N ASP A 284 35.06 18.75 4.56
CA ASP A 284 35.43 19.57 3.40
C ASP A 284 36.17 18.78 2.30
N ALA A 285 36.96 17.77 2.68
CA ALA A 285 37.71 16.92 1.76
C ALA A 285 36.81 16.05 0.87
N ASP A 286 35.55 15.85 1.26
CA ASP A 286 34.58 15.06 0.50
C ASP A 286 33.98 15.87 -0.67
N CYS A 287 34.24 17.18 -0.74
CA CYS A 287 33.70 18.07 -1.76
C CYS A 287 34.76 18.51 -2.77
N ALA A 288 34.43 18.47 -4.06
CA ALA A 288 35.31 18.91 -5.16
C ALA A 288 35.88 20.32 -4.96
N ASP A 289 35.08 21.19 -4.33
CA ASP A 289 35.43 22.60 -4.09
C ASP A 289 35.86 22.87 -2.62
N GLY A 290 35.97 21.84 -1.79
CA GLY A 290 36.55 21.93 -0.45
C GLY A 290 35.66 22.59 0.63
N ALA A 291 34.34 22.61 0.45
CA ALA A 291 33.41 23.24 1.40
C ALA A 291 32.19 22.36 1.69
N CYS A 292 32.16 21.81 2.90
CA CYS A 292 31.09 20.97 3.41
C CYS A 292 30.32 21.68 4.53
N LEU A 293 29.03 21.92 4.32
CA LEU A 293 28.13 22.39 5.38
C LEU A 293 27.65 21.18 6.18
N THR A 294 27.90 21.15 7.49
CA THR A 294 27.53 20.05 8.39
C THR A 294 26.73 20.54 9.59
N GLY A 295 26.18 19.61 10.37
CA GLY A 295 25.45 19.88 11.60
C GLY A 295 23.96 19.49 11.51
N ALA A 296 23.23 19.68 12.60
CA ALA A 296 21.81 19.27 12.71
C ALA A 296 20.91 19.90 11.63
N ARG A 297 21.33 21.04 11.06
CA ARG A 297 20.63 21.74 9.99
C ARG A 297 20.90 21.21 8.59
N TYR A 298 21.99 20.48 8.37
CA TYR A 298 22.35 19.92 7.08
C TYR A 298 22.34 18.40 7.19
N PRO A 299 21.16 17.75 7.03
CA PRO A 299 21.05 16.30 7.06
C PRO A 299 22.03 15.71 6.05
N ASN A 300 22.91 14.85 6.56
CA ASN A 300 23.94 14.17 5.78
C ASN A 300 24.93 15.15 5.09
N GLY A 301 25.05 16.40 5.56
CA GLY A 301 25.94 17.43 5.05
C GLY A 301 25.76 17.84 3.58
N LEU A 302 26.17 19.04 3.22
CA LEU A 302 25.98 19.59 1.88
C LEU A 302 27.28 20.18 1.32
N CYS A 303 27.76 19.65 0.21
CA CYS A 303 28.81 20.30 -0.57
C CYS A 303 28.27 21.60 -1.15
N ALA A 304 28.71 22.73 -0.63
CA ALA A 304 28.17 24.03 -0.99
C ALA A 304 29.27 25.09 -0.98
N PRO A 305 30.00 25.28 -2.09
CA PRO A 305 31.07 26.27 -2.15
C PRO A 305 30.52 27.70 -2.04
N PRO A 306 31.35 28.68 -1.64
CA PRO A 306 30.98 30.09 -1.70
C PRO A 306 30.65 30.51 -3.13
N CYS A 307 29.71 31.45 -3.30
CA CYS A 307 29.38 31.98 -4.63
C CYS A 307 30.44 32.92 -5.23
N ASP A 308 31.54 33.18 -4.53
CA ASP A 308 32.56 34.16 -4.90
C ASP A 308 33.33 33.71 -6.16
N GLY A 309 32.78 34.05 -7.33
CA GLY A 309 33.31 33.65 -8.65
C GLY A 309 32.28 33.07 -9.61
N GLY A 310 31.03 32.91 -9.18
CA GLY A 310 29.97 32.23 -9.93
C GLY A 310 29.84 30.76 -9.50
N CYS A 311 28.70 30.15 -9.83
CA CYS A 311 28.39 28.78 -9.42
C CYS A 311 28.61 27.78 -10.57
N PRO A 312 28.99 26.53 -10.26
CA PRO A 312 29.05 25.44 -11.24
C PRO A 312 27.72 25.25 -11.99
N ALA A 313 27.78 24.66 -13.19
CA ALA A 313 26.58 24.39 -13.98
C ALA A 313 25.60 23.47 -13.22
N GLY A 314 24.31 23.81 -13.25
CA GLY A 314 23.27 23.12 -12.46
C GLY A 314 23.16 23.58 -11.01
N THR A 315 23.90 24.63 -10.63
CA THR A 315 23.81 25.24 -9.29
C THR A 315 23.61 26.75 -9.40
N ALA A 316 22.83 27.30 -8.48
CA ALA A 316 22.58 28.73 -8.35
C ALA A 316 23.12 29.24 -7.02
N CYS A 317 23.38 30.55 -6.97
CA CYS A 317 23.77 31.17 -5.71
C CYS A 317 22.54 31.34 -4.82
N GLY A 318 22.40 30.45 -3.83
CA GLY A 318 21.33 30.46 -2.85
C GLY A 318 21.76 31.10 -1.53
N ASN A 319 20.79 31.68 -0.83
CA ASN A 319 20.99 32.14 0.53
C ASN A 319 20.98 30.95 1.48
N THR A 320 22.07 30.75 2.21
CA THR A 320 22.12 29.81 3.33
C THR A 320 22.53 30.55 4.60
N PRO A 321 22.30 29.96 5.79
CA PRO A 321 22.80 30.51 7.07
C PRO A 321 24.32 30.68 7.10
N ALA A 322 25.04 29.90 6.30
CA ALA A 322 26.48 29.98 6.14
C ALA A 322 26.92 31.04 5.11
N GLY A 323 26.00 31.92 4.70
CA GLY A 323 26.16 32.92 3.66
C GLY A 323 25.65 32.46 2.29
N GLN A 324 26.00 33.22 1.26
CA GLN A 324 25.69 32.88 -0.13
C GLN A 324 26.52 31.68 -0.59
N ARG A 325 25.84 30.58 -0.94
CA ARG A 325 26.46 29.31 -1.34
C ARG A 325 25.89 28.83 -2.66
N CYS A 326 26.72 28.14 -3.44
CA CYS A 326 26.25 27.45 -4.62
C CYS A 326 25.49 26.20 -4.19
N VAL A 327 24.20 26.18 -4.49
CA VAL A 327 23.27 25.10 -4.18
C VAL A 327 22.61 24.63 -5.47
N VAL A 328 22.11 23.39 -5.49
CA VAL A 328 21.46 22.80 -6.67
C VAL A 328 20.30 23.70 -7.12
N GLU A 329 20.23 23.98 -8.42
CA GLU A 329 19.09 24.70 -9.00
C GLU A 329 17.81 23.88 -8.86
N CYS A 330 16.71 24.55 -8.51
CA CYS A 330 15.43 23.87 -8.34
C CYS A 330 14.28 24.74 -8.85
N GLY A 331 13.25 24.09 -9.37
CA GLY A 331 11.92 24.66 -9.61
C GLY A 331 10.89 24.23 -8.56
N ALA A 332 11.13 23.13 -7.86
CA ALA A 332 10.25 22.53 -6.85
C ALA A 332 11.07 21.86 -5.73
N ASP A 333 10.45 21.61 -4.57
CA ASP A 333 11.08 20.88 -3.45
C ASP A 333 11.58 19.50 -3.85
N LEU A 334 10.89 18.86 -4.79
CA LEU A 334 11.26 17.55 -5.34
C LEU A 334 12.56 17.55 -6.14
N ASP A 335 13.03 18.72 -6.58
CA ASP A 335 14.34 18.83 -7.23
C ASP A 335 15.47 18.84 -6.17
N CYS A 336 15.10 18.89 -4.88
CA CYS A 336 16.01 18.92 -3.75
C CYS A 336 16.04 17.58 -3.00
N ARG A 337 17.22 17.26 -2.45
CA ARG A 337 17.44 16.07 -1.64
C ARG A 337 16.53 16.05 -0.39
N PRO A 338 16.13 14.88 0.12
CA PRO A 338 15.46 14.79 1.42
C PRO A 338 16.14 15.61 2.52
N GLY A 339 15.34 16.40 3.25
CA GLY A 339 15.82 17.37 4.25
C GLY A 339 16.14 18.77 3.71
N TYR A 340 16.01 18.99 2.40
CA TYR A 340 16.19 20.29 1.74
C TYR A 340 14.89 20.74 1.06
N VAL A 341 14.75 22.05 0.85
CA VAL A 341 13.60 22.68 0.21
C VAL A 341 14.07 23.65 -0.86
N CYS A 342 13.31 23.76 -1.93
CA CYS A 342 13.54 24.71 -3.00
C CYS A 342 13.09 26.10 -2.55
N ALA A 343 14.06 27.01 -2.40
CA ALA A 343 13.84 28.39 -2.04
C ALA A 343 14.65 29.31 -2.97
N ASP A 344 13.99 30.31 -3.55
CA ASP A 344 14.60 31.27 -4.48
C ASP A 344 15.38 30.61 -5.65
N GLY A 345 14.92 29.44 -6.10
CA GLY A 345 15.53 28.68 -7.20
C GLY A 345 16.76 27.85 -6.80
N GLY A 346 17.05 27.72 -5.50
CA GLY A 346 18.14 26.89 -4.97
C GLY A 346 17.70 25.95 -3.84
N CYS A 347 18.28 24.74 -3.79
CA CYS A 347 18.04 23.78 -2.73
C CYS A 347 18.73 24.17 -1.43
N THR A 348 17.95 24.59 -0.45
CA THR A 348 18.44 25.07 0.86
C THR A 348 17.99 24.16 1.98
N ALA A 349 18.76 24.14 3.08
CA ALA A 349 18.38 23.38 4.26
C ALA A 349 17.07 23.89 4.85
N ARG A 350 16.22 22.97 5.32
CA ARG A 350 15.02 23.29 6.10
C ARG A 350 15.36 24.23 7.27
N CYS A 351 14.52 25.22 7.51
CA CYS A 351 14.56 26.00 8.75
C CYS A 351 14.13 25.12 9.93
N GLN A 352 14.65 25.42 11.12
CA GLN A 352 14.34 24.74 12.37
C GLN A 352 13.72 25.69 13.41
N SER A 353 13.80 27.01 13.20
CA SER A 353 13.18 28.02 14.06
C SER A 353 12.97 29.35 13.32
N ASP A 354 12.08 30.19 13.84
CA ASP A 354 11.71 31.48 13.22
C ASP A 354 12.90 32.42 13.02
N ASP A 355 13.89 32.38 13.91
CA ASP A 355 15.11 33.20 13.81
C ASP A 355 15.96 32.88 12.56
N GLU A 356 15.67 31.75 11.92
CA GLU A 356 16.33 31.30 10.70
C GLU A 356 15.64 31.77 9.42
N CYS A 357 14.50 32.46 9.55
CA CYS A 357 13.71 32.96 8.44
C CYS A 357 13.93 34.47 8.22
N PRO A 358 13.95 34.91 6.95
CA PRO A 358 14.19 36.30 6.64
C PRO A 358 12.99 37.18 7.02
N GLY A 359 13.24 38.27 7.74
CA GLY A 359 12.22 39.27 8.06
C GLY A 359 11.27 38.84 9.17
N GLU A 360 9.96 38.95 8.91
CA GLU A 360 8.88 38.53 9.84
C GLU A 360 8.34 37.13 9.53
N GLN A 361 8.97 36.42 8.59
CA GLN A 361 8.61 35.06 8.23
C GLN A 361 8.83 34.11 9.40
N ARG A 362 7.99 33.10 9.48
CA ARG A 362 8.10 32.03 10.46
C ARG A 362 8.61 30.78 9.82
N CYS A 363 9.28 29.97 10.62
CA CYS A 363 9.68 28.66 10.20
C CYS A 363 8.50 27.71 10.35
N SER A 364 8.16 27.02 9.27
CA SER A 364 7.18 25.94 9.37
C SER A 364 7.86 24.79 10.09
N GLY A 365 7.47 24.54 11.35
CA GLY A 365 7.94 23.38 12.12
C GLY A 365 7.63 22.04 11.43
N THR A 366 6.77 22.08 10.41
CA THR A 366 6.44 20.95 9.57
C THR A 366 7.26 20.89 8.28
N THR A 367 7.25 21.92 7.43
CA THR A 367 7.90 21.81 6.11
C THR A 367 9.35 22.25 6.14
N GLY A 368 9.80 22.88 7.24
CA GLY A 368 11.07 23.57 7.30
C GLY A 368 11.19 24.69 6.26
N ARG A 369 10.08 25.29 5.81
CA ARG A 369 10.09 26.45 4.91
C ARG A 369 9.85 27.71 5.70
N CYS A 370 10.47 28.79 5.26
CA CYS A 370 10.13 30.13 5.71
C CYS A 370 8.91 30.62 4.94
N PHE A 371 7.92 31.13 5.66
CA PHE A 371 6.68 31.59 5.07
C PHE A 371 6.10 32.76 5.87
N GLU A 372 5.24 33.51 5.20
CA GLU A 372 4.38 34.50 5.87
C GLU A 372 3.22 33.77 6.54
N ALA A 373 3.11 33.88 7.87
CA ALA A 373 2.04 33.22 8.61
C ALA A 373 0.66 33.69 8.12
N ALA A 374 -0.20 32.73 7.73
CA ALA A 374 -1.58 33.04 7.37
C ALA A 374 -2.33 33.52 8.62
N SER A 375 -2.91 34.73 8.55
CA SER A 375 -3.79 35.27 9.61
C SER A 375 -5.28 35.20 9.23
N GLY A 376 -5.60 34.64 8.07
CA GLY A 376 -6.94 34.47 7.52
C GLY A 376 -7.49 33.05 7.72
N ALA A 377 -8.82 32.93 7.76
CA ALA A 377 -9.49 31.62 7.72
C ALA A 377 -9.29 30.97 6.35
N SER A 378 -9.13 29.64 6.32
CA SER A 378 -9.12 28.93 5.05
C SER A 378 -10.55 28.75 4.53
N GLU A 379 -10.71 28.74 3.21
CA GLU A 379 -11.99 28.47 2.57
C GLU A 379 -11.83 27.29 1.62
N SER A 380 -12.75 26.33 1.66
CA SER A 380 -12.81 25.29 0.64
C SER A 380 -14.02 25.45 -0.29
N GLU A 381 -13.85 25.11 -1.55
CA GLU A 381 -14.87 25.24 -2.61
C GLU A 381 -14.89 24.03 -3.53
N LEU A 382 -16.09 23.61 -3.93
CA LEU A 382 -16.27 22.53 -4.89
C LEU A 382 -16.41 23.12 -6.30
N VAL A 383 -15.54 22.68 -7.21
CA VAL A 383 -15.46 23.15 -8.59
C VAL A 383 -15.74 21.99 -9.55
N ASP A 384 -16.56 22.22 -10.56
CA ASP A 384 -16.81 21.25 -11.61
C ASP A 384 -15.64 21.23 -12.62
N ILE A 385 -15.04 20.06 -12.83
CA ILE A 385 -13.98 19.87 -13.84
C ILE A 385 -14.61 19.49 -15.18
N ALA A 386 -15.45 18.45 -15.17
CA ALA A 386 -16.10 17.94 -16.37
C ALA A 386 -17.37 17.15 -16.00
N ASP A 387 -18.32 17.13 -16.93
CA ASP A 387 -19.54 16.34 -16.83
C ASP A 387 -19.64 15.39 -18.03
N GLY A 388 -20.05 14.15 -17.76
CA GLY A 388 -20.18 13.11 -18.77
C GLY A 388 -18.87 12.51 -19.29
N VAL A 389 -17.80 12.50 -18.48
CA VAL A 389 -16.49 11.93 -18.86
C VAL A 389 -16.65 10.44 -19.12
N ALA A 390 -16.35 10.01 -20.35
CA ALA A 390 -16.42 8.60 -20.72
C ALA A 390 -15.23 7.81 -20.14
N VAL A 391 -15.52 6.87 -19.25
CA VAL A 391 -14.54 5.96 -18.65
C VAL A 391 -14.85 4.50 -19.00
N SER A 392 -13.78 3.72 -19.21
CA SER A 392 -13.84 2.29 -19.52
C SER A 392 -12.49 1.63 -19.21
N GLY A 393 -12.25 0.38 -19.65
CA GLY A 393 -10.96 -0.32 -19.50
C GLY A 393 -9.78 0.29 -20.28
N THR A 394 -9.91 1.53 -20.75
CA THR A 394 -8.84 2.35 -21.32
C THR A 394 -8.89 3.73 -20.69
N LEU A 395 -7.75 4.42 -20.65
CA LEU A 395 -7.66 5.80 -20.17
C LEU A 395 -8.68 6.70 -20.87
N SER A 396 -9.31 7.58 -20.09
CA SER A 396 -10.22 8.63 -20.55
C SER A 396 -9.51 9.67 -21.41
N GLU A 397 -10.28 10.64 -21.90
CA GLU A 397 -9.70 11.90 -22.35
C GLU A 397 -8.91 12.58 -21.21
N GLU A 398 -7.94 13.42 -21.59
CA GLU A 398 -7.14 14.19 -20.64
C GLU A 398 -7.98 15.30 -20.02
N LEU A 399 -8.15 15.22 -18.71
CA LEU A 399 -8.80 16.23 -17.89
C LEU A 399 -7.75 17.21 -17.37
N SER A 400 -8.19 18.42 -17.05
CA SER A 400 -7.31 19.47 -16.54
C SER A 400 -7.95 20.21 -15.36
N LEU A 401 -7.14 20.48 -14.34
CA LEU A 401 -7.49 21.32 -13.21
C LEU A 401 -6.48 22.47 -13.12
N THR A 402 -6.94 23.70 -13.29
CA THR A 402 -6.10 24.89 -13.10
C THR A 402 -6.33 25.47 -11.72
N ILE A 403 -5.25 25.63 -10.95
CA ILE A 403 -5.26 26.24 -9.63
C ILE A 403 -4.33 27.46 -9.59
N ASP A 404 -4.61 28.40 -8.70
CA ASP A 404 -3.74 29.56 -8.43
C ASP A 404 -2.97 29.38 -7.11
N GLU A 405 -2.11 30.35 -6.79
CA GLU A 405 -1.18 30.30 -5.64
C GLU A 405 -1.89 30.25 -4.28
N SER A 406 -3.19 30.60 -4.20
CA SER A 406 -3.94 30.50 -2.94
C SER A 406 -4.34 29.07 -2.60
N VAL A 407 -4.32 28.15 -3.57
CA VAL A 407 -4.74 26.75 -3.34
C VAL A 407 -3.62 25.99 -2.63
N VAL A 408 -3.87 25.62 -1.38
CA VAL A 408 -2.90 24.92 -0.52
C VAL A 408 -3.12 23.41 -0.46
N GLY A 409 -4.28 22.93 -0.92
CA GLY A 409 -4.65 21.52 -0.99
C GLY A 409 -5.86 21.33 -1.90
N PHE A 410 -5.97 20.19 -2.57
CA PHE A 410 -7.15 19.85 -3.37
C PHE A 410 -7.39 18.34 -3.42
N ALA A 411 -8.66 17.96 -3.57
CA ALA A 411 -9.04 16.58 -3.86
C ALA A 411 -9.82 16.50 -5.17
N VAL A 412 -9.36 15.66 -6.11
CA VAL A 412 -10.12 15.29 -7.30
C VAL A 412 -11.11 14.19 -6.91
N LEU A 413 -12.37 14.42 -7.26
CA LEU A 413 -13.51 13.61 -6.87
C LEU A 413 -14.21 13.12 -8.13
N ALA A 414 -14.42 11.82 -8.23
CA ALA A 414 -15.19 11.24 -9.33
C ALA A 414 -16.10 10.14 -8.82
N GLN A 415 -17.41 10.36 -8.95
CA GLN A 415 -18.40 9.36 -8.56
C GLN A 415 -18.66 8.41 -9.73
N GLY A 416 -18.49 7.12 -9.47
CA GLY A 416 -18.67 6.05 -10.44
C GLY A 416 -20.12 5.61 -10.55
N SER A 417 -20.39 4.84 -11.60
CA SER A 417 -21.64 4.09 -11.73
C SER A 417 -21.34 2.60 -11.63
N GLY A 418 -21.45 2.02 -10.43
CA GLY A 418 -21.37 0.58 -10.20
C GLY A 418 -20.15 0.11 -9.42
N SER A 419 -19.92 -1.21 -9.42
CA SER A 419 -18.94 -1.91 -8.57
C SER A 419 -17.54 -2.02 -9.14
N ASP A 420 -17.34 -1.50 -10.33
CA ASP A 420 -16.07 -1.59 -11.02
C ASP A 420 -15.06 -0.62 -10.40
N LEU A 421 -13.80 -1.06 -10.29
CA LEU A 421 -12.71 -0.24 -9.79
C LEU A 421 -12.53 0.97 -10.70
N MET A 422 -12.39 2.15 -10.11
CA MET A 422 -12.06 3.36 -10.85
C MET A 422 -10.84 4.00 -10.21
N ILE A 423 -9.90 4.42 -11.05
CA ILE A 423 -8.64 4.99 -10.60
C ILE A 423 -8.28 6.22 -11.44
N VAL A 424 -7.52 7.13 -10.85
CA VAL A 424 -6.71 8.04 -11.64
C VAL A 424 -5.62 7.18 -12.28
N GLY A 425 -5.45 7.23 -13.60
CA GLY A 425 -4.36 6.49 -14.26
C GLY A 425 -3.03 7.20 -14.04
N GLN A 426 -2.98 8.48 -14.39
CA GLN A 426 -1.78 9.29 -14.19
C GLN A 426 -2.20 10.72 -13.87
N MET A 427 -1.44 11.39 -13.01
CA MET A 427 -1.54 12.81 -12.73
C MET A 427 -0.19 13.50 -12.94
N LYS A 428 -0.21 14.62 -13.67
CA LYS A 428 0.95 15.47 -13.90
C LYS A 428 0.76 16.84 -13.27
N ASP A 429 1.82 17.36 -12.68
CA ASP A 429 1.88 18.72 -12.13
C ASP A 429 2.05 19.77 -13.25
N PRO A 430 2.00 21.08 -12.93
CA PRO A 430 2.16 22.15 -13.90
C PRO A 430 3.51 22.20 -14.62
N SER A 431 4.56 21.57 -14.06
CA SER A 431 5.87 21.44 -14.71
C SER A 431 5.88 20.33 -15.78
N GLY A 432 4.86 19.45 -15.77
CA GLY A 432 4.75 18.30 -16.64
C GLY A 432 5.30 17.00 -16.05
N ARG A 433 5.80 17.04 -14.80
CA ARG A 433 6.24 15.86 -14.06
C ARG A 433 5.04 15.02 -13.62
N THR A 434 5.17 13.70 -13.72
CA THR A 434 4.19 12.76 -13.16
C THR A 434 4.33 12.74 -11.64
N ILE A 435 3.25 13.06 -10.93
CA ILE A 435 3.18 13.02 -9.46
C ILE A 435 2.37 11.83 -8.95
N TYR A 436 1.58 11.20 -9.81
CA TYR A 436 0.92 9.93 -9.53
C TYR A 436 0.85 9.08 -10.80
N ASP A 437 1.18 7.80 -10.67
CA ASP A 437 1.03 6.79 -11.69
C ASP A 437 0.47 5.50 -11.08
N PHE A 438 -0.66 5.02 -11.59
CA PHE A 438 -1.28 3.80 -11.08
C PHE A 438 -0.44 2.54 -11.31
N GLN A 439 0.52 2.59 -12.25
CA GLN A 439 1.45 1.48 -12.48
C GLN A 439 2.57 1.43 -11.44
N ASP A 440 2.79 2.54 -10.74
CA ASP A 440 3.74 2.68 -9.65
C ASP A 440 3.14 3.51 -8.49
N PRO A 441 2.11 2.97 -7.81
CA PRO A 441 1.38 3.72 -6.79
C PRO A 441 2.22 3.96 -5.53
N PHE A 442 3.28 3.16 -5.30
CA PHE A 442 4.19 3.30 -4.16
C PHE A 442 5.40 4.19 -4.45
N GLY A 443 5.91 4.26 -5.69
CA GLY A 443 6.90 5.25 -6.08
C GLY A 443 6.32 6.64 -6.36
N SER A 444 4.99 6.74 -6.46
CA SER A 444 4.29 8.02 -6.66
C SER A 444 4.38 8.95 -5.45
N GLU A 445 4.56 10.25 -5.74
CA GLU A 445 4.66 11.32 -4.73
C GLU A 445 3.30 11.69 -4.12
N ALA A 446 2.27 11.76 -4.97
CA ALA A 446 0.89 11.74 -4.53
C ALA A 446 0.45 10.27 -4.39
N ARG A 447 -0.15 9.92 -3.26
CA ARG A 447 -0.60 8.55 -2.97
C ARG A 447 -2.10 8.46 -3.04
N PHE A 448 -2.58 7.30 -3.46
CA PHE A 448 -4.00 7.00 -3.60
C PHE A 448 -4.20 5.50 -3.59
N PHE A 449 -4.99 5.03 -2.63
CA PHE A 449 -5.51 3.68 -2.65
C PHE A 449 -6.86 3.66 -3.35
N PRO A 450 -6.97 2.94 -4.48
CA PRO A 450 -8.18 2.97 -5.27
C PRO A 450 -9.31 2.22 -4.59
N SER A 451 -10.53 2.70 -4.81
CA SER A 451 -11.74 2.05 -4.30
C SER A 451 -12.73 1.85 -5.44
N ALA A 452 -13.53 0.79 -5.35
CA ALA A 452 -14.68 0.62 -6.24
C ALA A 452 -15.64 1.80 -6.04
N ASP A 453 -16.29 2.27 -7.11
CA ASP A 453 -17.41 3.24 -7.10
C ASP A 453 -17.15 4.74 -6.83
N PHE A 454 -16.03 5.12 -6.22
CA PHE A 454 -15.72 6.52 -5.95
C PHE A 454 -14.21 6.77 -5.92
N ILE A 455 -13.76 7.83 -6.59
CA ILE A 455 -12.36 8.28 -6.57
C ILE A 455 -12.26 9.50 -5.66
N THR A 456 -11.29 9.45 -4.74
CA THR A 456 -10.75 10.62 -4.06
C THR A 456 -9.23 10.63 -4.21
N GLN A 457 -8.71 11.43 -5.14
CA GLN A 457 -7.27 11.68 -5.23
C GLN A 457 -6.97 13.00 -4.54
N TYR A 458 -6.37 12.95 -3.35
CA TYR A 458 -5.97 14.13 -2.58
C TYR A 458 -4.51 14.51 -2.86
N VAL A 459 -4.24 15.81 -2.93
CA VAL A 459 -2.91 16.42 -3.03
C VAL A 459 -2.88 17.59 -2.05
N PRO A 460 -1.86 17.71 -1.19
CA PRO A 460 -0.63 16.91 -1.15
C PRO A 460 -0.75 15.60 -0.37
N SER A 461 0.11 14.63 -0.69
CA SER A 461 0.37 13.45 0.17
C SER A 461 1.69 13.58 0.95
N SER A 462 2.48 14.61 0.67
CA SER A 462 3.74 14.95 1.34
C SER A 462 4.08 16.43 1.10
N PRO A 463 4.97 17.07 1.88
CA PRO A 463 5.47 18.41 1.55
C PRO A 463 6.07 18.51 0.15
N ARG A 464 6.65 17.41 -0.34
CA ARG A 464 7.23 17.31 -1.68
C ARG A 464 6.18 17.42 -2.80
N SER A 465 4.95 16.94 -2.55
CA SER A 465 3.81 17.05 -3.47
C SER A 465 2.92 18.26 -3.20
N ALA A 466 3.42 19.29 -2.53
CA ALA A 466 2.69 20.55 -2.29
C ALA A 466 2.11 21.12 -3.59
N PRO A 467 0.82 21.53 -3.60
CA PRO A 467 0.23 22.14 -4.78
C PRO A 467 0.98 23.40 -5.24
N GLN A 468 1.35 23.41 -6.52
CA GLN A 468 1.87 24.56 -7.25
C GLN A 468 0.79 25.17 -8.14
N ALA A 469 0.79 26.50 -8.28
CA ALA A 469 -0.08 27.19 -9.21
C ALA A 469 0.19 26.74 -10.65
N GLY A 470 -0.89 26.62 -11.44
CA GLY A 470 -0.82 26.18 -12.82
C GLY A 470 -1.82 25.07 -13.13
N THR A 471 -1.58 24.33 -14.21
CA THR A 471 -2.53 23.34 -14.72
C THR A 471 -2.04 21.92 -14.49
N TYR A 472 -2.77 21.19 -13.66
CA TYR A 472 -2.63 19.75 -13.46
C TYR A 472 -3.38 19.02 -14.55
N LYS A 473 -2.82 17.90 -15.00
CA LYS A 473 -3.40 17.07 -16.06
C LYS A 473 -3.52 15.65 -15.60
N PHE A 474 -4.66 15.03 -15.84
CA PHE A 474 -4.87 13.65 -15.41
C PHE A 474 -5.86 12.90 -16.30
N ARG A 475 -5.85 11.58 -16.19
CA ARG A 475 -6.77 10.67 -16.90
C ARG A 475 -7.35 9.67 -15.92
N LEU A 476 -8.57 9.21 -16.19
CA LEU A 476 -9.26 8.21 -15.39
C LEU A 476 -9.33 6.90 -16.16
N ILE A 477 -9.34 5.77 -15.45
CA ILE A 477 -9.60 4.45 -16.03
C ILE A 477 -10.52 3.68 -15.10
N LYS A 478 -11.36 2.82 -15.69
CA LYS A 478 -12.36 2.02 -15.01
C LYS A 478 -12.23 0.56 -15.42
N ASP A 479 -12.07 -0.35 -14.47
CA ASP A 479 -11.92 -1.77 -14.76
C ASP A 479 -13.27 -2.39 -15.12
N GLY A 480 -13.56 -2.46 -16.43
CA GLY A 480 -14.80 -3.05 -16.95
C GLY A 480 -15.95 -2.05 -17.12
N GLY A 481 -16.89 -2.40 -18.00
CA GLY A 481 -18.05 -1.56 -18.34
C GLY A 481 -17.70 -0.24 -19.04
N ARG A 482 -18.74 0.57 -19.31
CA ARG A 482 -18.61 1.96 -19.75
C ARG A 482 -19.51 2.82 -18.89
N ALA A 483 -18.99 3.96 -18.45
CA ALA A 483 -19.74 4.94 -17.67
C ALA A 483 -19.42 6.35 -18.15
N ASN A 484 -20.39 7.24 -17.98
CA ASN A 484 -20.18 8.68 -18.12
C ASN A 484 -20.29 9.27 -16.72
N ILE A 485 -19.19 9.83 -16.22
CA ILE A 485 -19.08 10.27 -14.82
C ILE A 485 -18.87 11.77 -14.71
N LYS A 486 -19.36 12.35 -13.62
CA LYS A 486 -19.06 13.73 -13.23
C LYS A 486 -17.74 13.75 -12.46
N VAL A 487 -16.87 14.68 -12.82
CA VAL A 487 -15.58 14.90 -12.16
C VAL A 487 -15.56 16.31 -11.58
N GLN A 488 -15.24 16.40 -10.30
CA GLN A 488 -15.17 17.65 -9.54
C GLN A 488 -13.83 17.73 -8.82
N ALA A 489 -13.45 18.93 -8.37
CA ALA A 489 -12.37 19.13 -7.41
C ALA A 489 -12.88 19.90 -6.21
N LEU A 490 -12.48 19.47 -5.02
CA LEU A 490 -12.65 20.24 -3.80
C LEU A 490 -11.33 20.92 -3.48
N LEU A 491 -11.29 22.25 -3.61
CA LEU A 491 -10.10 23.07 -3.40
C LEU A 491 -10.11 23.62 -1.98
N LYS A 492 -8.94 23.72 -1.33
CA LYS A 492 -8.71 24.47 -0.10
C LYS A 492 -7.83 25.67 -0.41
N ARG A 493 -8.31 26.86 -0.06
CA ARG A 493 -7.64 28.14 -0.26
C ARG A 493 -7.23 28.76 1.07
N SER A 494 -6.08 29.42 1.07
CA SER A 494 -5.56 30.14 2.22
C SER A 494 -4.65 31.28 1.77
N ASP A 495 -4.64 32.39 2.50
CA ASP A 495 -3.77 33.55 2.26
C ASP A 495 -2.31 33.32 2.69
N GLY A 496 -1.97 32.08 3.07
CA GLY A 496 -0.64 31.63 3.45
C GLY A 496 -0.64 30.15 3.85
N ALA A 497 0.50 29.62 4.29
CA ALA A 497 0.59 28.22 4.68
C ALA A 497 -0.18 27.94 5.99
N PRO A 498 -1.11 26.96 6.02
CA PRO A 498 -1.80 26.61 7.25
C PRO A 498 -0.85 25.93 8.25
N GLU A 499 -0.88 26.41 9.50
CA GLU A 499 -0.15 25.85 10.66
C GLU A 499 -1.02 24.92 11.52
N GLY A 500 -2.30 24.78 11.15
CA GLY A 500 -3.30 24.05 11.92
C GLY A 500 -4.68 24.25 11.32
N GLY A 501 -5.72 24.00 12.11
CA GLY A 501 -7.09 24.26 11.69
C GLY A 501 -8.11 23.59 12.59
N VAL A 502 -9.38 23.69 12.20
CA VAL A 502 -10.51 23.14 12.94
C VAL A 502 -11.13 21.98 12.15
N LEU A 503 -11.28 20.83 12.80
CA LEU A 503 -11.95 19.65 12.26
C LEU A 503 -13.24 19.40 13.03
N ASP A 504 -14.37 19.64 12.39
CA ASP A 504 -15.67 19.24 12.93
C ASP A 504 -15.86 17.72 12.80
N VAL A 505 -16.52 17.11 13.77
CA VAL A 505 -16.69 15.65 13.85
C VAL A 505 -18.13 15.29 14.19
N ASN A 506 -18.67 14.32 13.45
CA ASN A 506 -19.95 13.69 13.73
C ASN A 506 -19.74 12.25 14.21
N PHE A 507 -20.43 11.85 15.29
CA PHE A 507 -20.52 10.47 15.74
C PHE A 507 -21.93 9.92 15.48
N PHE A 508 -22.04 9.00 14.51
CA PHE A 508 -23.26 8.26 14.18
C PHE A 508 -23.30 6.94 14.94
N PHE A 509 -24.28 6.75 15.81
CA PHE A 509 -24.45 5.49 16.55
C PHE A 509 -25.45 4.58 15.83
N ALA A 510 -25.00 3.36 15.51
CA ALA A 510 -25.86 2.26 15.08
C ALA A 510 -26.48 1.59 16.34
N ASP A 511 -26.67 0.27 16.34
CA ASP A 511 -27.07 -0.50 17.54
C ASP A 511 -25.91 -0.70 18.53
N ALA A 512 -25.12 0.36 18.77
CA ALA A 512 -23.95 0.35 19.63
C ALA A 512 -24.30 0.41 21.13
N PRO A 513 -23.35 0.12 22.05
CA PRO A 513 -23.58 0.23 23.50
C PRO A 513 -23.92 1.65 23.98
N LEU A 514 -23.64 2.66 23.15
CA LEU A 514 -23.94 4.06 23.36
C LEU A 514 -24.82 4.61 22.25
N ASN A 515 -25.47 5.73 22.54
CA ASN A 515 -26.28 6.50 21.60
C ASN A 515 -25.98 8.00 21.79
N ALA A 516 -26.57 8.82 20.94
CA ALA A 516 -26.40 10.28 20.94
C ALA A 516 -26.69 10.93 22.30
N ARG A 517 -27.58 10.34 23.11
CA ARG A 517 -27.92 10.85 24.43
C ARG A 517 -26.93 10.43 25.51
N SER A 518 -26.42 9.20 25.47
CA SER A 518 -25.52 8.67 26.51
C SER A 518 -24.06 8.99 26.27
N ALA A 519 -23.60 8.99 25.01
CA ALA A 519 -22.20 9.18 24.64
C ALA A 519 -21.55 10.48 25.18
N PRO A 520 -22.23 11.64 25.20
CA PRO A 520 -21.66 12.87 25.76
C PRO A 520 -21.32 12.80 27.25
N ASN A 521 -21.94 11.87 28.00
CA ASN A 521 -21.77 11.73 29.46
C ASN A 521 -21.05 10.43 29.85
N ASP A 522 -20.71 9.57 28.90
CA ASP A 522 -19.99 8.32 29.17
C ASP A 522 -18.49 8.61 29.32
N GLN A 523 -17.93 8.27 30.48
CA GLN A 523 -16.54 8.61 30.81
C GLN A 523 -15.52 7.92 29.89
N ALA A 524 -15.74 6.65 29.54
CA ALA A 524 -14.81 5.90 28.71
C ALA A 524 -14.84 6.41 27.27
N PHE A 525 -16.02 6.70 26.74
CA PHE A 525 -16.14 7.27 25.41
C PHE A 525 -15.57 8.68 25.33
N GLN A 526 -15.83 9.55 26.32
CA GLN A 526 -15.22 10.88 26.34
C GLN A 526 -13.70 10.81 26.48
N GLN A 527 -13.16 9.83 27.21
CA GLN A 527 -11.71 9.58 27.22
C GLN A 527 -11.18 9.22 25.82
N ALA A 528 -11.89 8.40 25.05
CA ALA A 528 -11.50 8.08 23.67
C ALA A 528 -11.51 9.34 22.77
N VAL A 529 -12.54 10.19 22.88
CA VAL A 529 -12.61 11.48 22.17
C VAL A 529 -11.48 12.41 22.62
N ASP A 530 -11.13 12.43 23.91
CA ASP A 530 -10.01 13.21 24.44
C ASP A 530 -8.66 12.73 23.89
N THR A 531 -8.43 11.42 23.79
CA THR A 531 -7.24 10.85 23.14
C THR A 531 -7.14 11.30 21.69
N MET A 532 -8.21 11.13 20.89
CA MET A 532 -8.24 11.60 19.50
C MET A 532 -7.97 13.12 19.41
N ARG A 533 -8.56 13.91 20.31
CA ARG A 533 -8.33 15.36 20.38
C ARG A 533 -6.87 15.70 20.65
N GLN A 534 -6.22 14.99 21.57
CA GLN A 534 -4.82 15.23 21.92
C GLN A 534 -3.87 14.91 20.77
N VAL A 535 -4.11 13.80 20.07
CA VAL A 535 -3.34 13.39 18.88
C VAL A 535 -3.39 14.47 17.80
N TYR A 536 -4.59 14.91 17.41
CA TYR A 536 -4.74 15.97 16.39
C TYR A 536 -4.21 17.34 16.86
N ALA A 537 -4.42 17.70 18.13
CA ALA A 537 -3.95 18.97 18.69
C ALA A 537 -2.42 19.06 18.72
N SER A 538 -1.69 17.93 18.76
CA SER A 538 -0.23 17.90 18.67
C SER A 538 0.30 18.50 17.37
N GLN A 539 -0.51 18.49 16.31
CA GLN A 539 -0.22 19.07 14.99
C GLN A 539 -1.07 20.32 14.68
N GLY A 540 -1.55 21.01 15.73
CA GLY A 540 -2.32 22.25 15.57
C GLY A 540 -3.76 22.07 15.05
N ILE A 541 -4.24 20.83 14.94
CA ILE A 541 -5.61 20.53 14.51
C ILE A 541 -6.53 20.41 15.72
N GLN A 542 -7.45 21.36 15.87
CA GLN A 542 -8.41 21.39 16.96
C GLN A 542 -9.70 20.70 16.52
N LEU A 543 -10.29 19.88 17.39
CA LEU A 543 -11.66 19.43 17.17
C LEU A 543 -12.62 20.60 17.40
N GLY A 544 -13.43 20.89 16.38
CA GLY A 544 -14.44 21.94 16.39
C GLY A 544 -15.75 21.47 17.00
N GLU A 545 -16.83 21.57 16.22
CA GLU A 545 -18.13 21.02 16.62
C GLU A 545 -18.04 19.49 16.69
N VAL A 546 -18.38 18.94 17.86
CA VAL A 546 -18.53 17.49 18.07
C VAL A 546 -20.01 17.18 18.21
N SER A 547 -20.61 16.60 17.17
CA SER A 547 -22.03 16.25 17.15
C SER A 547 -22.24 14.74 17.36
N TYR A 548 -23.36 14.38 17.97
CA TYR A 548 -23.73 12.99 18.24
C TYR A 548 -25.13 12.73 17.69
N CYS A 549 -25.29 11.70 16.87
CA CYS A 549 -26.57 11.37 16.23
C CYS A 549 -26.79 9.86 16.17
N ASP A 550 -28.05 9.43 16.21
CA ASP A 550 -28.44 8.02 16.11
C ASP A 550 -28.92 7.72 14.69
N LEU A 551 -28.47 6.60 14.10
CA LEU A 551 -28.99 6.16 12.79
C LEU A 551 -30.48 5.78 12.85
N GLY A 552 -30.93 5.29 14.02
CA GLY A 552 -32.30 4.96 14.35
C GLY A 552 -32.93 3.84 13.51
N GLY A 553 -34.08 3.33 13.99
CA GLY A 553 -34.96 2.42 13.24
C GLY A 553 -34.25 1.16 12.71
N ASP A 554 -34.56 0.81 11.46
CA ASP A 554 -34.00 -0.39 10.81
C ASP A 554 -32.52 -0.21 10.43
N ASN A 555 -32.05 1.03 10.20
CA ASN A 555 -30.64 1.31 9.91
C ASN A 555 -29.75 0.99 11.11
N ALA A 556 -30.15 1.37 12.33
CA ALA A 556 -29.37 1.07 13.52
C ALA A 556 -29.16 -0.45 13.69
N ARG A 557 -30.21 -1.26 13.48
CA ARG A 557 -30.12 -2.72 13.58
C ARG A 557 -29.28 -3.32 12.44
N ARG A 558 -29.50 -2.84 11.21
CA ARG A 558 -28.80 -3.33 10.02
C ARG A 558 -27.30 -3.09 10.11
N TYR A 559 -26.89 -1.92 10.57
CA TYR A 559 -25.48 -1.53 10.62
C TYR A 559 -24.87 -1.66 12.01
N GLY A 560 -25.54 -2.39 12.92
CA GLY A 560 -24.99 -2.70 14.24
C GLY A 560 -23.77 -3.63 14.14
N VAL A 561 -23.79 -4.58 13.20
CA VAL A 561 -22.66 -5.43 12.82
C VAL A 561 -22.47 -5.25 11.32
N ILE A 562 -21.24 -5.01 10.88
CA ILE A 562 -20.91 -4.83 9.46
C ILE A 562 -20.35 -6.14 8.92
N ASP A 563 -21.12 -6.85 8.09
CA ASP A 563 -20.76 -8.16 7.54
C ASP A 563 -20.14 -8.08 6.14
N SER A 564 -20.17 -6.91 5.52
CA SER A 564 -19.56 -6.68 4.21
C SER A 564 -18.94 -5.29 4.13
N VAL A 565 -17.66 -5.25 3.75
CA VAL A 565 -16.84 -4.04 3.67
C VAL A 565 -16.54 -3.62 2.24
N ASP A 566 -16.55 -4.57 1.30
CA ASP A 566 -16.12 -4.35 -0.08
C ASP A 566 -17.24 -4.17 -1.10
N GLY A 567 -17.04 -3.20 -1.98
CA GLY A 567 -17.93 -2.89 -3.11
C GLY A 567 -19.07 -1.92 -2.76
N PRO A 568 -19.73 -1.34 -3.78
CA PRO A 568 -20.73 -0.27 -3.61
C PRO A 568 -21.99 -0.70 -2.85
N ASN A 569 -22.27 -2.00 -2.84
CA ASN A 569 -23.43 -2.59 -2.18
C ASN A 569 -23.05 -3.20 -0.83
N SER A 570 -21.83 -2.99 -0.34
CA SER A 570 -21.44 -3.40 1.00
C SER A 570 -22.27 -2.66 2.04
N GLU A 571 -22.43 -3.26 3.22
CA GLU A 571 -23.09 -2.61 4.34
C GLU A 571 -22.31 -1.38 4.79
N LEU A 572 -20.98 -1.45 4.75
CA LEU A 572 -20.10 -0.34 5.05
C LEU A 572 -20.36 0.86 4.13
N SER A 573 -20.36 0.65 2.81
CA SER A 573 -20.59 1.72 1.83
C SER A 573 -22.00 2.31 1.92
N GLN A 574 -23.02 1.47 2.14
CA GLN A 574 -24.40 1.95 2.34
C GLN A 574 -24.57 2.73 3.65
N MET A 575 -23.84 2.34 4.71
CA MET A 575 -23.82 3.06 5.97
C MET A 575 -23.16 4.44 5.81
N PHE A 576 -21.99 4.53 5.16
CA PHE A 576 -21.31 5.80 4.93
C PHE A 576 -22.15 6.81 4.16
N ALA A 577 -22.98 6.35 3.20
CA ALA A 577 -23.92 7.22 2.49
C ALA A 577 -25.00 7.86 3.40
N LEU A 578 -25.26 7.32 4.60
CA LEU A 578 -26.20 7.92 5.56
C LEU A 578 -25.67 9.21 6.19
N SER A 579 -24.39 9.51 6.04
CA SER A 579 -23.82 10.82 6.40
C SER A 579 -24.54 11.99 5.68
N GLY A 580 -25.11 11.75 4.50
CA GLY A 580 -25.97 12.71 3.79
C GLY A 580 -27.26 13.09 4.55
N ARG A 581 -27.60 12.36 5.61
CA ARG A 581 -28.74 12.64 6.51
C ARG A 581 -28.31 13.31 7.82
N ALA A 582 -27.06 13.75 7.97
CA ALA A 582 -26.53 14.34 9.20
C ALA A 582 -27.48 15.39 9.80
N GLY A 583 -27.92 16.37 9.00
CA GLY A 583 -28.81 17.43 9.45
C GLY A 583 -30.18 16.94 9.94
N ASP A 584 -30.75 15.92 9.28
CA ASP A 584 -32.02 15.31 9.71
C ASP A 584 -31.88 14.55 11.04
N LEU A 585 -30.66 14.04 11.31
CA LEU A 585 -30.34 13.27 12.50
C LEU A 585 -29.74 14.12 13.64
N GLY A 586 -29.62 15.43 13.46
CA GLY A 586 -29.09 16.36 14.45
C GLY A 586 -27.57 16.46 14.53
N CYS A 587 -26.86 15.92 13.53
CA CYS A 587 -25.42 16.10 13.33
C CYS A 587 -25.13 17.26 12.37
N ASN A 588 -23.88 17.73 12.35
CA ASN A 588 -23.44 18.80 11.45
C ASN A 588 -23.53 18.34 9.97
N PRO A 589 -24.40 18.95 9.14
CA PRO A 589 -24.54 18.61 7.72
C PRO A 589 -23.47 19.28 6.83
N GLY A 590 -22.62 20.11 7.41
CA GLY A 590 -21.52 20.79 6.73
C GLY A 590 -20.31 19.88 6.56
N ARG A 591 -19.13 20.51 6.56
CA ARG A 591 -17.84 19.81 6.45
C ARG A 591 -17.45 19.24 7.81
N ALA A 592 -17.72 17.95 8.01
CA ALA A 592 -17.36 17.22 9.21
C ALA A 592 -16.86 15.82 8.85
N LEU A 593 -15.91 15.31 9.63
CA LEU A 593 -15.49 13.90 9.58
C LEU A 593 -16.52 13.05 10.31
N ASN A 594 -17.04 12.02 9.65
CA ASN A 594 -18.09 11.17 10.20
C ASN A 594 -17.51 9.86 10.72
N PHE A 595 -17.63 9.62 12.03
CA PHE A 595 -17.39 8.32 12.63
C PHE A 595 -18.71 7.58 12.81
N PHE A 596 -18.79 6.36 12.29
CA PHE A 596 -19.88 5.44 12.47
C PHE A 596 -19.50 4.41 13.53
N MET A 597 -20.16 4.50 14.69
CA MET A 597 -19.92 3.65 15.84
C MET A 597 -20.80 2.41 15.72
N VAL A 598 -20.16 1.25 15.49
CA VAL A 598 -20.81 -0.05 15.30
C VAL A 598 -20.43 -1.02 16.41
N ASN A 599 -21.15 -2.13 16.60
CA ASN A 599 -20.74 -3.16 17.57
C ASN A 599 -19.50 -3.89 17.10
N GLU A 600 -19.47 -4.29 15.83
CA GLU A 600 -18.46 -5.16 15.27
C GLU A 600 -18.35 -4.91 13.76
N ILE A 601 -17.13 -5.03 13.26
CA ILE A 601 -16.84 -5.09 11.83
C ILE A 601 -16.29 -6.50 11.59
N VAL A 602 -17.06 -7.31 10.89
CA VAL A 602 -16.73 -8.71 10.64
C VAL A 602 -15.75 -8.78 9.48
N GLY A 603 -14.63 -9.46 9.72
CA GLY A 603 -13.50 -9.57 8.81
C GLY A 603 -12.18 -9.53 9.58
N GLY A 604 -11.08 -9.78 8.88
CA GLY A 604 -9.74 -9.84 9.49
C GLY A 604 -9.25 -11.27 9.78
N ARG A 605 -8.01 -11.40 10.27
CA ARG A 605 -7.39 -12.70 10.58
C ARG A 605 -8.17 -13.42 11.69
N ALA A 606 -8.31 -14.75 11.60
CA ALA A 606 -8.97 -15.52 12.65
C ALA A 606 -8.35 -15.24 14.03
N GLY A 607 -9.16 -14.77 14.99
CA GLY A 607 -8.71 -14.35 16.32
C GLY A 607 -8.40 -12.85 16.47
N TYR A 608 -8.48 -12.06 15.39
CA TYR A 608 -8.36 -10.61 15.38
C TYR A 608 -9.70 -9.99 14.98
N ILE A 609 -10.03 -8.85 15.59
CA ILE A 609 -11.19 -8.04 15.21
C ILE A 609 -10.70 -6.83 14.41
N ILE A 610 -11.43 -6.44 13.38
CA ILE A 610 -11.18 -5.15 12.71
C ILE A 610 -11.60 -4.03 13.67
N LEU A 611 -10.63 -3.20 14.04
CA LEU A 611 -10.86 -2.11 15.00
C LEU A 611 -11.53 -0.89 14.33
N GLY A 612 -11.19 -0.62 13.08
CA GLY A 612 -11.82 0.41 12.28
C GLY A 612 -11.51 0.25 10.79
N ILE A 613 -12.26 0.98 9.97
CA ILE A 613 -12.06 1.09 8.53
C ILE A 613 -12.38 2.52 8.09
N SER A 614 -11.42 3.19 7.48
CA SER A 614 -11.67 4.44 6.75
C SER A 614 -12.43 4.19 5.45
N GLY A 615 -13.38 5.08 5.15
CA GLY A 615 -14.12 5.09 3.88
C GLY A 615 -13.24 5.35 2.66
N GLY A 616 -11.98 5.76 2.83
CA GLY A 616 -10.99 5.78 1.77
C GLY A 616 -9.63 6.21 2.31
N ILE A 617 -8.58 5.95 1.53
CA ILE A 617 -7.21 6.38 1.83
C ILE A 617 -6.67 7.13 0.61
N PRO A 618 -7.08 8.41 0.39
CA PRO A 618 -7.91 9.27 1.25
C PRO A 618 -9.43 9.10 1.09
N GLY A 619 -10.19 9.55 2.08
CA GLY A 619 -11.65 9.70 2.03
C GLY A 619 -12.08 11.06 1.45
N PRO A 620 -13.33 11.20 0.95
CA PRO A 620 -13.81 12.42 0.30
C PRO A 620 -13.90 13.59 1.31
N PRO A 621 -13.04 14.62 1.22
CA PRO A 621 -12.83 15.57 2.31
C PRO A 621 -14.08 16.35 2.72
N GLY A 622 -14.67 16.03 3.88
CA GLY A 622 -15.84 16.73 4.43
C GLY A 622 -17.11 16.66 3.57
N LEU A 623 -17.13 15.84 2.51
CA LEU A 623 -18.34 15.61 1.72
C LEU A 623 -19.24 14.59 2.40
N GLN A 624 -20.52 14.91 2.46
CA GLN A 624 -21.55 14.06 3.05
C GLN A 624 -22.26 13.25 1.95
N GLY A 625 -22.74 12.05 2.29
CA GLY A 625 -23.67 11.29 1.46
C GLY A 625 -23.06 10.41 0.38
N THR A 626 -21.74 10.26 0.32
CA THR A 626 -21.10 9.32 -0.62
C THR A 626 -20.93 7.93 0.02
N SER A 627 -20.69 6.90 -0.79
CA SER A 627 -20.34 5.54 -0.35
C SER A 627 -19.03 5.45 0.47
N ARG A 628 -18.30 6.57 0.58
CA ARG A 628 -16.98 6.68 1.19
C ARG A 628 -16.92 7.78 2.27
N SER A 629 -18.03 8.46 2.56
CA SER A 629 -18.13 9.63 3.45
C SER A 629 -18.13 9.29 4.95
N GLY A 630 -17.23 8.42 5.41
CA GLY A 630 -17.08 8.18 6.84
C GLY A 630 -15.94 7.25 7.20
N VAL A 631 -15.83 6.99 8.50
CA VAL A 631 -14.92 6.06 9.15
C VAL A 631 -15.77 5.15 10.04
N ALA A 632 -15.66 3.83 9.94
CA ALA A 632 -16.35 2.90 10.82
C ALA A 632 -15.41 2.46 11.94
N VAL A 633 -15.89 2.40 13.18
CA VAL A 633 -15.11 2.02 14.35
C VAL A 633 -15.93 1.10 15.25
N THR A 634 -15.35 -0.04 15.66
CA THR A 634 -16.02 -0.95 16.58
C THR A 634 -16.03 -0.38 18.00
N MET A 635 -17.17 -0.53 18.66
CA MET A 635 -17.38 -0.23 20.08
C MET A 635 -17.09 -1.43 20.98
N SER A 636 -16.64 -2.55 20.41
CA SER A 636 -16.27 -3.74 21.18
C SER A 636 -15.12 -3.43 22.14
N GLY A 637 -15.33 -3.69 23.44
CA GLY A 637 -14.30 -3.46 24.45
C GLY A 637 -14.00 -2.00 24.81
N TYR A 638 -14.75 -1.01 24.27
CA TYR A 638 -14.45 0.42 24.46
C TYR A 638 -14.31 0.85 25.92
N SER A 639 -15.13 0.28 26.81
CA SER A 639 -15.13 0.62 28.24
C SER A 639 -13.90 0.08 28.99
N ARG A 640 -13.21 -0.92 28.42
CA ARG A 640 -11.97 -1.48 28.98
C ARG A 640 -10.74 -0.78 28.43
N ASN A 641 -10.74 -0.43 27.14
CA ASN A 641 -9.60 0.16 26.43
C ASN A 641 -9.99 1.47 25.70
N PRO A 642 -10.44 2.52 26.43
CA PRO A 642 -10.89 3.77 25.80
C PRO A 642 -9.77 4.50 25.02
N THR A 643 -8.52 4.42 25.49
CA THR A 643 -7.37 4.98 24.75
C THR A 643 -7.18 4.32 23.40
N GLN A 644 -7.27 2.99 23.32
CA GLN A 644 -7.16 2.24 22.06
C GLN A 644 -8.28 2.60 21.08
N LEU A 645 -9.51 2.80 21.60
CA LEU A 645 -10.60 3.30 20.77
C LEU A 645 -10.28 4.70 20.20
N GLY A 646 -9.76 5.61 21.04
CA GLY A 646 -9.36 6.95 20.61
C GLY A 646 -8.22 6.95 19.58
N GLN A 647 -7.23 6.07 19.76
CA GLN A 647 -6.15 5.83 18.79
C GLN A 647 -6.70 5.29 17.48
N THR A 648 -7.63 4.33 17.52
CA THR A 648 -8.28 3.79 16.31
C THR A 648 -9.06 4.88 15.57
N MET A 649 -9.82 5.72 16.27
CA MET A 649 -10.50 6.86 15.65
C MET A 649 -9.51 7.82 14.99
N ALA A 650 -8.38 8.11 15.65
CA ALA A 650 -7.35 9.00 15.13
C ALA A 650 -6.60 8.39 13.93
N HIS A 651 -6.28 7.09 13.96
CA HIS A 651 -5.61 6.36 12.89
C HIS A 651 -6.46 6.32 11.62
N GLU A 652 -7.70 5.83 11.73
CA GLU A 652 -8.62 5.77 10.60
C GLU A 652 -9.05 7.15 10.11
N GLY A 653 -9.21 8.10 11.02
CA GLY A 653 -9.41 9.51 10.66
C GLY A 653 -8.20 10.09 9.92
N GLY A 654 -6.98 9.71 10.30
CA GLY A 654 -5.75 10.04 9.60
C GLY A 654 -5.75 9.53 8.18
N HIS A 655 -6.13 8.27 7.97
CA HIS A 655 -6.34 7.71 6.63
C HIS A 655 -7.35 8.49 5.81
N TYR A 656 -8.50 8.80 6.40
CA TYR A 656 -9.52 9.62 5.75
C TYR A 656 -8.97 10.98 5.32
N LEU A 657 -8.13 11.59 6.15
CA LEU A 657 -7.51 12.90 5.92
C LEU A 657 -6.28 12.87 5.02
N GLY A 658 -5.86 11.68 4.54
CA GLY A 658 -4.81 11.51 3.53
C GLY A 658 -3.47 11.01 4.05
N LEU A 659 -3.42 10.45 5.27
CA LEU A 659 -2.24 9.76 5.78
C LEU A 659 -2.24 8.28 5.38
N PHE A 660 -1.06 7.69 5.30
CA PHE A 660 -0.83 6.29 4.94
C PHE A 660 -0.07 5.61 6.06
N HIS A 661 0.03 4.27 6.01
CA HIS A 661 0.87 3.61 6.98
C HIS A 661 2.32 4.05 6.82
N THR A 662 2.98 4.43 7.91
CA THR A 662 4.42 4.79 7.86
C THR A 662 5.26 3.61 7.39
N THR A 663 4.79 2.40 7.69
CA THR A 663 5.37 1.14 7.26
C THR A 663 4.22 0.13 7.16
N GLU A 664 4.11 -0.52 6.00
CA GLU A 664 3.17 -1.63 5.80
C GLU A 664 3.65 -2.92 6.49
N ALA A 665 2.78 -3.91 6.61
CA ALA A 665 3.02 -5.10 7.41
C ALA A 665 4.33 -5.82 7.10
N GLU A 666 4.69 -5.92 5.83
CA GLU A 666 5.88 -6.62 5.35
C GLU A 666 7.18 -5.82 5.53
N GLY A 667 7.10 -4.54 5.95
CA GLY A 667 8.27 -3.68 6.08
C GLY A 667 8.96 -3.35 4.75
N THR A 668 8.23 -3.42 3.64
CA THR A 668 8.77 -3.18 2.27
C THR A 668 8.13 -2.01 1.55
N ALA A 669 7.04 -1.47 2.09
CA ALA A 669 6.36 -0.29 1.59
C ALA A 669 6.20 0.74 2.71
N PHE A 670 6.43 2.01 2.35
CA PHE A 670 6.44 3.14 3.27
C PHE A 670 5.57 4.27 2.73
N ASP A 671 5.13 5.16 3.63
CA ASP A 671 4.45 6.39 3.24
C ASP A 671 5.40 7.34 2.50
N PRO A 672 4.91 8.40 1.82
CA PRO A 672 5.77 9.31 1.06
C PRO A 672 6.39 10.42 1.94
N LEU A 673 6.34 10.29 3.28
CA LEU A 673 6.67 11.35 4.24
C LEU A 673 8.09 11.14 4.81
N PRO A 674 9.09 11.95 4.43
CA PRO A 674 10.48 11.72 4.87
C PRO A 674 10.73 11.77 6.38
N GLU A 675 9.87 12.42 7.17
CA GLU A 675 10.02 12.48 8.63
C GLU A 675 9.51 11.24 9.37
N THR A 676 8.74 10.36 8.72
CA THR A 676 8.20 9.17 9.37
C THR A 676 9.29 8.08 9.44
N PRO A 677 9.46 7.42 10.59
CA PRO A 677 10.41 6.32 10.67
C PRO A 677 9.94 5.11 9.86
N GLU A 678 10.86 4.53 9.09
CA GLU A 678 10.65 3.33 8.29
C GLU A 678 11.16 2.08 9.03
N CYS A 679 10.25 1.14 9.32
CA CYS A 679 10.63 -0.15 9.86
C CYS A 679 10.80 -1.19 8.75
N ALA A 680 11.98 -1.19 8.13
CA ALA A 680 12.25 -2.13 7.03
C ALA A 680 12.18 -3.61 7.46
N SER A 681 11.86 -4.50 6.52
CA SER A 681 11.72 -5.96 6.69
C SER A 681 12.89 -6.65 7.40
N ARG A 682 14.10 -6.07 7.34
CA ARG A 682 15.27 -6.52 8.13
C ARG A 682 15.06 -6.51 9.65
N ASN A 683 14.02 -5.82 10.13
CA ASN A 683 13.66 -5.77 11.55
C ASN A 683 12.73 -6.92 11.96
N ASP A 684 12.19 -7.70 11.00
CA ASP A 684 11.47 -8.95 11.27
C ASP A 684 12.46 -9.95 11.91
N SER A 685 12.48 -9.91 13.24
CA SER A 685 13.45 -10.61 14.06
C SER A 685 13.07 -12.07 14.26
N ASN A 686 11.77 -12.36 14.07
CA ASN A 686 11.18 -13.66 14.29
C ASN A 686 10.96 -14.44 12.96
N ASN A 687 11.11 -13.77 11.82
CA ASN A 687 10.98 -14.25 10.44
C ASN A 687 9.58 -14.77 10.10
N ASP A 688 8.53 -14.16 10.62
CA ASP A 688 7.13 -14.49 10.29
C ASP A 688 6.61 -13.73 9.05
N GLY A 689 7.44 -12.88 8.45
CA GLY A 689 7.14 -12.12 7.24
C GLY A 689 6.44 -10.80 7.51
N ILE A 690 6.29 -10.38 8.77
CA ILE A 690 5.75 -9.07 9.14
C ILE A 690 6.68 -8.36 10.13
N VAL A 691 6.54 -7.03 10.24
CA VAL A 691 7.24 -6.22 11.24
C VAL A 691 6.25 -5.65 12.23
N ASP A 692 6.29 -6.09 13.49
CA ASP A 692 5.31 -5.67 14.50
C ASP A 692 5.81 -4.56 15.44
N TYR A 693 4.95 -4.09 16.36
CA TYR A 693 5.32 -3.05 17.32
C TYR A 693 6.49 -3.42 18.25
N ARG A 694 6.76 -4.71 18.46
CA ARG A 694 7.87 -5.18 19.30
C ARG A 694 9.20 -5.07 18.56
N GLU A 695 9.16 -5.29 17.25
CA GLU A 695 10.31 -5.24 16.36
C GLU A 695 10.66 -3.80 15.93
N CYS A 696 9.62 -2.98 15.82
CA CYS A 696 9.68 -1.59 15.35
C CYS A 696 9.62 -0.54 16.46
N GLY A 697 9.79 -0.95 17.72
CA GLY A 697 9.91 -0.04 18.85
C GLY A 697 11.28 0.64 18.98
N GLY A 698 11.33 1.66 19.84
CA GLY A 698 12.55 2.41 20.14
C GLY A 698 12.89 3.47 19.08
N GLY A 699 11.88 4.06 18.44
CA GLY A 699 12.06 5.08 17.41
C GLY A 699 12.22 4.53 15.99
N LYS A 700 11.88 3.25 15.76
CA LYS A 700 11.86 2.65 14.42
C LYS A 700 10.50 2.72 13.73
N GLY A 701 9.47 3.25 14.40
CA GLY A 701 8.20 3.58 13.76
C GLY A 701 6.95 3.18 14.56
N SER A 702 7.02 2.20 15.46
CA SER A 702 5.82 1.68 16.13
C SER A 702 5.15 2.65 17.10
N GLU A 703 5.84 3.73 17.48
CA GLU A 703 5.29 4.82 18.27
C GLU A 703 4.45 5.83 17.44
N ASN A 704 4.56 5.79 16.11
CA ASN A 704 3.75 6.62 15.23
C ASN A 704 2.33 6.08 15.18
N LEU A 705 1.35 6.98 15.26
CA LEU A 705 -0.07 6.68 15.17
C LEU A 705 -0.40 5.85 13.92
N MET A 706 0.23 6.19 12.79
CA MET A 706 -0.04 5.56 11.50
C MET A 706 0.81 4.31 11.24
N PHE A 707 1.46 3.72 12.23
CA PHE A 707 2.09 2.40 12.04
C PHE A 707 1.01 1.32 11.95
N TRP A 708 1.11 0.41 10.98
CA TRP A 708 0.05 -0.58 10.66
C TRP A 708 -0.35 -1.47 11.85
N ALA A 709 0.62 -1.82 12.70
CA ALA A 709 0.43 -2.58 13.93
C ALA A 709 0.80 -1.74 15.15
N ALA A 710 0.31 -0.49 15.20
CA ALA A 710 0.54 0.45 16.28
C ALA A 710 0.37 -0.17 17.68
N GLY A 711 1.35 0.04 18.56
CA GLY A 711 1.30 -0.42 19.95
C GLY A 711 0.45 0.49 20.85
N ASP A 712 0.24 0.10 22.11
CA ASP A 712 -0.63 0.83 23.06
C ASP A 712 -0.27 2.32 23.28
N ASN A 713 0.95 2.74 22.93
CA ASN A 713 1.44 4.13 23.08
C ASN A 713 1.65 4.84 21.73
N ALA A 714 1.06 4.34 20.64
CA ALA A 714 1.20 4.90 19.31
C ALA A 714 0.34 6.17 19.14
N GLU A 715 0.82 7.28 19.71
CA GLU A 715 0.16 8.58 19.68
C GLU A 715 1.00 9.65 18.96
N GLN A 716 2.20 9.29 18.49
CA GLN A 716 3.09 10.25 17.83
C GLN A 716 2.62 10.51 16.41
N VAL A 717 2.67 11.78 16.01
CA VAL A 717 2.41 12.23 14.65
C VAL A 717 3.55 13.18 14.28
N THR A 718 4.10 13.06 13.07
CA THR A 718 5.20 13.90 12.61
C THR A 718 4.72 15.26 12.11
N GLY A 719 5.65 16.19 11.93
CA GLY A 719 5.36 17.46 11.29
C GLY A 719 4.77 17.22 9.91
N ASP A 720 5.46 16.46 9.06
CA ASP A 720 5.03 16.15 7.69
C ASP A 720 3.58 15.62 7.62
N GLN A 721 3.17 14.76 8.57
CA GLN A 721 1.78 14.29 8.69
C GLN A 721 0.81 15.45 9.01
N GLY A 722 1.18 16.36 9.91
CA GLY A 722 0.46 17.60 10.19
C GLY A 722 0.28 18.53 8.97
N PHE A 723 1.26 18.58 8.04
CA PHE A 723 1.14 19.37 6.81
C PHE A 723 0.09 18.82 5.86
N VAL A 724 0.05 17.49 5.71
CA VAL A 724 -0.95 16.81 4.87
C VAL A 724 -2.34 17.07 5.44
N VAL A 725 -2.53 16.86 6.74
CA VAL A 725 -3.84 17.02 7.39
C VAL A 725 -4.31 18.49 7.40
N SER A 726 -3.44 19.45 7.73
CA SER A 726 -3.79 20.87 7.75
C SER A 726 -4.15 21.44 6.37
N ARG A 727 -3.78 20.78 5.28
CA ARG A 727 -4.15 21.16 3.91
C ARG A 727 -5.38 20.44 3.39
N ASN A 728 -5.90 19.48 4.15
CA ASN A 728 -7.07 18.72 3.76
C ASN A 728 -8.30 19.65 3.75
N PRO A 729 -9.12 19.67 2.68
CA PRO A 729 -10.29 20.55 2.61
C PRO A 729 -11.36 20.34 3.69
N ALA A 730 -11.31 19.22 4.44
CA ALA A 730 -12.17 18.97 5.59
C ALA A 730 -11.75 19.77 6.84
N VAL A 731 -10.50 20.20 6.92
CA VAL A 731 -9.96 21.04 8.01
C VAL A 731 -10.12 22.51 7.62
N GLN A 732 -10.68 23.33 8.50
CA GLN A 732 -11.03 24.74 8.25
C GLN A 732 -10.08 25.73 8.92
#